data_AF-A0A166I534-F1
#
_entry.id   AF-A0A166I534-F1
#
_cell.length_a   1.000
_cell.length_b   1.000
_cell.length_c   1.000
_cell.angle_alpha   90.00
_cell.angle_beta   90.00
_cell.angle_gamma   90.00
#
_symmetry.space_group_name_H-M   'P 1'
#
loop_
_entity.id
_entity.type
_entity.pdbx_description
1 polymer ?
#
loop_
_entity_poly.entity_id
_entity_poly.type
_entity_poly.pdbx_seq_one_letter_code
_entity_poly.pdbx_strand_id
1 'polypeptide(L)'
;MNRFLSLDEQPIAAASIAQVHRAVLKNKQEVAVKVQYPRLEQQMRFDLATMSFLSKSVSLLFPEYRFQWMISEFTKNIAMELDFNQEAKNSERTARNFKYNNLVKVPYVYWDFTTNQVLTMQFCSGGKVDDLDQLKKMDISPTMVAKALAEVFAEMIFVHGFLHGDPHPGNILVSPEGRNGFSLVLLDHGVYKEFDEKFRQSYCQLWKALIYLDSNKILQFGEQYGVGKYARYFPLIFTGRTIDSKSALGEAMSVDEKKNLRQELKSLKVDDFSSFMESVPSEFLTLLRTDELLKSLVSKLGSSQQIRLLSYAKYALRGLSPKLNPENVSLVKVMLSRIQMSIPYIQLRFVLVILELLSLIKAMKLSVRKNFRGMVISSKMCAQFLAILLITISGCVSQVRSSASNHKYKSNDPVPLYVNKVGPFQNPSETYRYFDLPFCMPASTQWHDKPEALGEVLNGDRLVSAPYELNFLVEKDSETVCKKKLTPQEVSKFRSAVAKDYYFQMYYDDLPLWGFLGKAEKDAKADPSETKYYLFKHLHFEILYNKDRVIEVNVRTDPNALVDLTEDKEVLADFMYTVKWKETDTPFEKRMDKYSQSSNMPHHLEIHWFSIINSCVTVLLLTGFLATILMRVLKNDFVKYAHDEETAEDQEETGWKYIHGDVFRYPKYKSVFAAALGSGSQLFAIAILVFMLALVGVFYPYNRGALFTALVVIYALTSGVAGYTAASFYCQLEGTNWVRNLLLTGSLFCGPLFLTFCFLNTVAIAYNATAALPFGTIVVIVLIWLLVTSPLLVLGGIAGKNSKAEFQAPVRTTKYPREIPPLPWYRGTLPQMAMAGFLPFSAIYIELYYIFASVWGHRIYTIYSILFIVFIILLIVTAFITVALTYFQLAAEDHAWWWRAFLCGGSTGLFIYGYCLYYYYARSDMNGFMQTSFFFGYMACICYGFFLMLGTVGFRASLFFVRHIYRSIKCE
;
A
#
# COMPACT_ATOMS: atom_id res chain seq x y z
N MET A 1 -14.47 13.71 -34.13
CA MET A 1 -15.67 12.91 -33.79
C MET A 1 -16.33 12.15 -34.94
N ASN A 2 -15.88 12.25 -36.20
CA ASN A 2 -16.62 11.67 -37.35
C ASN A 2 -16.15 10.26 -37.81
N ARG A 3 -15.48 9.49 -36.94
CA ARG A 3 -14.76 8.24 -37.31
C ARG A 3 -15.30 6.94 -36.69
N PHE A 4 -15.99 7.02 -35.54
CA PHE A 4 -16.63 5.88 -34.87
C PHE A 4 -18.15 5.97 -35.00
N LEU A 5 -18.84 4.83 -34.97
CA LEU A 5 -20.30 4.75 -34.85
C LEU A 5 -20.72 4.94 -33.38
N SER A 6 -20.00 4.31 -32.46
CA SER A 6 -20.11 4.50 -31.01
C SER A 6 -18.76 4.25 -30.34
N LEU A 7 -18.52 4.91 -29.20
CA LEU A 7 -17.36 4.69 -28.35
C LEU A 7 -17.83 4.76 -26.90
N ASP A 8 -17.55 3.71 -26.13
CA ASP A 8 -17.96 3.63 -24.73
C ASP A 8 -17.05 4.54 -23.89
N GLU A 9 -17.61 5.54 -23.24
CA GLU A 9 -16.86 6.48 -22.39
C GLU A 9 -16.26 5.79 -21.15
N GLN A 10 -16.91 4.71 -20.68
CA GLN A 10 -16.41 3.87 -19.60
C GLN A 10 -15.34 2.90 -20.14
N PRO A 11 -14.11 2.90 -19.61
CA PRO A 11 -13.08 1.96 -20.03
C PRO A 11 -13.45 0.53 -19.59
N ILE A 12 -13.18 -0.45 -20.45
CA ILE A 12 -13.36 -1.88 -20.16
C ILE A 12 -12.19 -2.47 -19.37
N ALA A 13 -11.02 -1.84 -19.49
CA ALA A 13 -9.81 -2.20 -18.77
C ALA A 13 -8.93 -0.95 -18.65
N ALA A 14 -8.08 -0.90 -17.62
CA ALA A 14 -6.99 0.04 -17.57
C ALA A 14 -5.70 -0.69 -17.18
N ALA A 15 -4.60 -0.13 -17.63
CA ALA A 15 -3.24 -0.60 -17.41
C ALA A 15 -2.36 0.56 -16.90
N SER A 16 -1.09 0.26 -16.68
CA SER A 16 -0.08 1.17 -16.13
C SER A 16 0.02 2.52 -16.85
N ILE A 17 -0.02 2.52 -18.19
CA ILE A 17 0.21 3.70 -19.02
C ILE A 17 -1.02 4.17 -19.81
N ALA A 18 -2.10 3.38 -19.83
CA ALA A 18 -3.24 3.59 -20.72
C ALA A 18 -4.54 2.93 -20.24
N GLN A 19 -5.65 3.41 -20.78
CA GLN A 19 -6.99 2.86 -20.62
C GLN A 19 -7.50 2.27 -21.93
N VAL A 20 -8.31 1.22 -21.87
CA VAL A 20 -8.88 0.53 -23.04
C VAL A 20 -10.38 0.75 -23.05
N HIS A 21 -10.89 1.24 -24.18
CA HIS A 21 -12.31 1.48 -24.42
C HIS A 21 -12.83 0.51 -25.48
N ARG A 22 -14.09 0.10 -25.35
CA ARG A 22 -14.78 -0.60 -26.43
C ARG A 22 -15.40 0.44 -27.37
N ALA A 23 -15.27 0.22 -28.67
CA ALA A 23 -15.87 1.08 -29.68
C ALA A 23 -16.35 0.28 -30.90
N VAL A 24 -17.22 0.89 -31.70
CA VAL A 24 -17.72 0.33 -32.95
C VAL A 24 -17.35 1.26 -34.09
N LEU A 25 -16.65 0.75 -35.09
CA LEU A 25 -16.30 1.49 -36.31
C LEU A 25 -17.53 1.68 -37.21
N LYS A 26 -17.47 2.65 -38.15
CA LYS A 26 -18.57 2.89 -39.11
C LYS A 26 -18.93 1.69 -39.99
N ASN A 27 -17.97 0.78 -40.22
CA ASN A 27 -18.18 -0.49 -40.92
C ASN A 27 -18.80 -1.58 -40.01
N LYS A 28 -19.30 -1.21 -38.82
CA LYS A 28 -19.90 -2.09 -37.78
C LYS A 28 -18.93 -3.11 -37.17
N GLN A 29 -17.63 -2.94 -37.32
CA GLN A 29 -16.65 -3.79 -36.64
C GLN A 29 -16.41 -3.29 -35.21
N GLU A 30 -16.39 -4.21 -34.25
CA GLU A 30 -16.04 -3.92 -32.86
C GLU A 30 -14.53 -3.86 -32.67
N VAL A 31 -14.08 -2.82 -31.97
CA VAL A 31 -12.66 -2.55 -31.71
C VAL A 31 -12.42 -2.22 -30.25
N ALA A 32 -11.24 -2.58 -29.77
CA ALA A 32 -10.66 -2.10 -28.52
C ALA A 32 -9.73 -0.92 -28.84
N VAL A 33 -9.93 0.21 -28.16
CA VAL A 33 -9.15 1.44 -28.33
C VAL A 33 -8.37 1.70 -27.04
N LYS A 34 -7.07 1.41 -27.06
CA LYS A 34 -6.13 1.67 -25.95
C LYS A 34 -5.61 3.10 -26.09
N VAL A 35 -5.85 3.95 -25.09
CA VAL A 35 -5.54 5.38 -25.08
C VAL A 35 -4.60 5.68 -23.92
N GLN A 36 -3.44 6.28 -24.21
CA GLN A 36 -2.45 6.64 -23.21
C GLN A 36 -2.92 7.80 -22.32
N TYR A 37 -2.51 7.80 -21.04
CA TYR A 37 -2.81 8.92 -20.15
C TYR A 37 -2.12 10.22 -20.59
N PRO A 38 -2.80 11.38 -20.51
CA PRO A 38 -2.22 12.64 -20.90
C PRO A 38 -1.02 13.01 -20.01
N ARG A 39 0.04 13.58 -20.63
CA ARG A 39 1.29 14.06 -19.98
C ARG A 39 2.20 12.98 -19.37
N LEU A 40 1.87 11.70 -19.51
CA LEU A 40 2.66 10.61 -18.96
C LEU A 40 4.11 10.59 -19.47
N GLU A 41 4.31 10.76 -20.78
CA GLU A 41 5.65 10.79 -21.40
C GLU A 41 6.54 11.88 -20.78
N GLN A 42 5.97 13.06 -20.51
CA GLN A 42 6.72 14.17 -19.92
C GLN A 42 7.12 13.87 -18.47
N GLN A 43 6.22 13.28 -17.68
CA GLN A 43 6.52 12.84 -16.32
C GLN A 43 7.62 11.77 -16.30
N MET A 44 7.50 10.75 -17.14
CA MET A 44 8.48 9.67 -17.25
C MET A 44 9.87 10.17 -17.65
N ARG A 45 9.96 11.17 -18.54
CA ARG A 45 11.26 11.78 -18.89
C ARG A 45 11.95 12.44 -17.70
N PHE A 46 11.20 13.15 -16.85
CA PHE A 46 11.77 13.76 -15.63
C PHE A 46 12.22 12.70 -14.62
N ASP A 47 11.42 11.65 -14.44
CA ASP A 47 11.76 10.55 -13.53
C ASP A 47 13.03 9.81 -13.98
N LEU A 48 13.13 9.47 -15.27
CA LEU A 48 14.30 8.80 -15.84
C LEU A 48 15.57 9.68 -15.77
N ALA A 49 15.43 10.99 -16.01
CA ALA A 49 16.54 11.93 -15.86
C ALA A 49 17.03 11.99 -14.40
N THR A 50 16.10 12.01 -13.45
CA THR A 50 16.40 12.01 -12.02
C THR A 50 17.09 10.71 -11.60
N MET A 51 16.55 9.56 -11.99
CA MET A 51 17.16 8.24 -11.73
C MET A 51 18.57 8.14 -12.30
N SER A 52 18.76 8.56 -13.56
CA SER A 52 20.07 8.56 -14.23
C SER A 52 21.08 9.48 -13.54
N PHE A 53 20.66 10.68 -13.14
CA PHE A 53 21.49 11.61 -12.37
C PHE A 53 21.90 11.03 -11.02
N LEU A 54 20.95 10.45 -10.27
CA LEU A 54 21.21 9.81 -8.98
C LEU A 54 22.17 8.63 -9.13
N SER A 55 21.96 7.75 -10.11
CA SER A 55 22.84 6.60 -10.36
C SER A 55 24.26 7.00 -10.76
N LYS A 56 24.42 7.98 -11.65
CA LYS A 56 25.75 8.51 -12.00
C LYS A 56 26.45 9.09 -10.79
N SER A 57 25.70 9.80 -9.94
CA SER A 57 26.23 10.38 -8.69
C SER A 57 26.66 9.28 -7.71
N VAL A 58 25.86 8.22 -7.56
CA VAL A 58 26.19 7.04 -6.74
C VAL A 58 27.43 6.33 -7.30
N SER A 59 27.50 6.09 -8.61
CA SER A 59 28.63 5.40 -9.25
C SER A 59 29.94 6.20 -9.20
N LEU A 60 29.87 7.52 -9.16
CA LEU A 60 31.04 8.41 -9.02
C LEU A 60 31.59 8.42 -7.59
N LEU A 61 30.71 8.20 -6.60
CA LEU A 61 31.08 8.16 -5.18
C LEU A 61 31.41 6.73 -4.70
N PHE A 62 30.81 5.71 -5.30
CA PHE A 62 30.97 4.28 -5.01
C PHE A 62 31.15 3.49 -6.31
N PRO A 63 32.39 3.25 -6.73
CA PRO A 63 32.68 2.45 -7.92
C PRO A 63 32.15 1.01 -7.83
N GLU A 64 31.82 0.52 -6.62
CA GLU A 64 31.28 -0.80 -6.31
C GLU A 64 29.76 -0.92 -6.61
N TYR A 65 29.01 0.19 -6.56
CA TYR A 65 27.56 0.20 -6.76
C TYR A 65 27.20 0.76 -8.15
N ARG A 66 26.95 -0.13 -9.11
CA ARG A 66 26.76 0.21 -10.52
C ARG A 66 25.34 -0.06 -10.99
N PHE A 67 24.38 0.78 -10.61
CA PHE A 67 22.99 0.68 -11.07
C PHE A 67 22.76 1.21 -12.50
N GLN A 68 23.81 1.68 -13.18
CA GLN A 68 23.69 2.32 -14.47
C GLN A 68 23.11 1.40 -15.54
N TRP A 69 23.50 0.12 -15.54
CA TRP A 69 22.96 -0.86 -16.49
C TRP A 69 21.46 -1.10 -16.28
N MET A 70 21.00 -1.14 -15.02
CA MET A 70 19.59 -1.35 -14.66
C MET A 70 18.73 -0.18 -15.13
N ILE A 71 19.18 1.06 -14.93
CA ILE A 71 18.46 2.26 -15.38
C ILE A 71 18.44 2.33 -16.91
N SER A 72 19.53 1.92 -17.56
CA SER A 72 19.60 1.86 -19.02
C SER A 72 18.57 0.88 -19.57
N GLU A 73 18.45 -0.31 -18.95
CA GLU A 73 17.44 -1.32 -19.34
C GLU A 73 16.01 -0.85 -19.03
N PHE A 74 15.78 -0.24 -17.86
CA PHE A 74 14.49 0.31 -17.49
C PHE A 74 14.03 1.42 -18.45
N THR A 75 14.94 2.36 -18.78
CA THR A 75 14.71 3.42 -19.76
C THR A 75 14.29 2.85 -21.10
N LYS A 76 14.99 1.80 -21.56
CA LYS A 76 14.70 1.13 -22.83
C LYS A 76 13.33 0.47 -22.82
N ASN A 77 12.97 -0.21 -21.74
CA ASN A 77 11.66 -0.86 -21.61
C ASN A 77 10.50 0.14 -21.58
N ILE A 78 10.62 1.20 -20.79
CA ILE A 78 9.59 2.26 -20.73
C ILE A 78 9.44 2.96 -22.09
N ALA A 79 10.55 3.24 -22.78
CA ALA A 79 10.48 3.85 -24.11
C ALA A 79 9.74 2.97 -25.12
N MET A 80 9.88 1.64 -25.04
CA MET A 80 9.13 0.71 -25.89
C MET A 80 7.64 0.65 -25.54
N GLU A 81 7.29 0.74 -24.25
CA GLU A 81 5.88 0.75 -23.82
C GLU A 81 5.15 2.06 -24.18
N LEU A 82 5.85 3.19 -24.22
CA LEU A 82 5.25 4.50 -24.54
C LEU A 82 4.94 4.70 -26.04
N ASP A 83 5.45 3.85 -26.94
CA ASP A 83 5.18 3.94 -28.39
C ASP A 83 4.25 2.81 -28.86
N PHE A 84 2.96 3.12 -28.97
CA PHE A 84 1.96 2.17 -29.44
C PHE A 84 2.10 1.74 -30.91
N ASN A 85 2.88 2.45 -31.73
CA ASN A 85 3.21 1.94 -33.06
C ASN A 85 4.14 0.72 -32.98
N GLN A 86 5.02 0.68 -31.98
CA GLN A 86 5.90 -0.44 -31.76
C GLN A 86 5.13 -1.65 -31.22
N GLU A 87 4.20 -1.42 -30.28
CA GLU A 87 3.26 -2.44 -29.79
C GLU A 87 2.45 -3.06 -30.95
N ALA A 88 1.88 -2.22 -31.83
CA ALA A 88 1.16 -2.66 -33.03
C ALA A 88 2.02 -3.56 -33.95
N LYS A 89 3.26 -3.16 -34.24
CA LYS A 89 4.20 -3.95 -35.07
C LYS A 89 4.54 -5.29 -34.42
N ASN A 90 4.72 -5.31 -33.10
CA ASN A 90 4.98 -6.53 -32.34
C ASN A 90 3.79 -7.50 -32.40
N SER A 91 2.56 -6.98 -32.32
CA SER A 91 1.33 -7.73 -32.48
C SER A 91 1.27 -8.41 -33.86
N GLU A 92 1.44 -7.65 -34.95
CA GLU A 92 1.41 -8.21 -36.31
C GLU A 92 2.54 -9.23 -36.57
N ARG A 93 3.73 -8.99 -36.03
CA ARG A 93 4.83 -9.96 -36.10
C ARG A 93 4.49 -11.24 -35.36
N THR A 94 3.88 -11.15 -34.18
CA THR A 94 3.40 -12.31 -33.41
C THR A 94 2.33 -13.07 -34.18
N ALA A 95 1.36 -12.37 -34.78
CA ALA A 95 0.33 -12.97 -35.62
C ALA A 95 0.94 -13.75 -36.81
N ARG A 96 1.98 -13.19 -37.47
CA ARG A 96 2.71 -13.88 -38.55
C ARG A 96 3.44 -15.13 -38.06
N ASN A 97 4.11 -15.05 -36.91
CA ASN A 97 4.83 -16.20 -36.34
C ASN A 97 3.88 -17.36 -36.01
N PHE A 98 2.66 -17.08 -35.56
CA PHE A 98 1.65 -18.08 -35.21
C PHE A 98 0.64 -18.39 -36.32
N LYS A 99 0.88 -17.95 -37.56
CA LYS A 99 -0.05 -18.14 -38.70
C LYS A 99 -0.53 -19.59 -38.91
N TYR A 100 0.33 -20.56 -38.62
CA TYR A 100 0.04 -22.00 -38.78
C TYR A 100 -0.38 -22.70 -37.47
N ASN A 101 -0.43 -21.97 -36.36
CA ASN A 101 -0.81 -22.50 -35.05
C ASN A 101 -2.25 -22.08 -34.73
N ASN A 102 -3.18 -23.03 -34.86
CA ASN A 102 -4.62 -22.78 -34.65
C ASN A 102 -5.01 -22.53 -33.18
N LEU A 103 -4.06 -22.59 -32.24
CA LEU A 103 -4.29 -22.38 -30.81
C LEU A 103 -4.17 -20.91 -30.41
N VAL A 104 -3.43 -20.09 -31.17
CA VAL A 104 -3.15 -18.70 -30.82
C VAL A 104 -3.94 -17.76 -31.72
N LYS A 105 -4.64 -16.81 -31.10
CA LYS A 105 -5.34 -15.71 -31.78
C LYS A 105 -4.67 -14.41 -31.37
N VAL A 106 -4.36 -13.56 -32.35
CA VAL A 106 -3.80 -12.22 -32.10
C VAL A 106 -4.76 -11.22 -32.76
N PRO A 107 -5.24 -10.19 -32.03
CA PRO A 107 -6.14 -9.18 -32.57
C PRO A 107 -5.55 -8.48 -33.80
N TYR A 108 -6.38 -8.27 -34.82
CA TYR A 108 -5.99 -7.46 -35.97
C TYR A 108 -5.83 -5.98 -35.58
N VAL A 109 -4.77 -5.33 -36.06
CA VAL A 109 -4.50 -3.91 -35.79
C VAL A 109 -5.08 -3.02 -36.88
N TYR A 110 -5.78 -1.96 -36.49
CA TYR A 110 -6.35 -0.98 -37.40
C TYR A 110 -5.44 0.24 -37.49
N TRP A 111 -4.50 0.23 -38.46
CA TRP A 111 -3.49 1.28 -38.64
C TRP A 111 -4.08 2.68 -38.90
N ASP A 112 -5.21 2.78 -39.61
CA ASP A 112 -5.88 4.05 -39.88
C ASP A 112 -6.39 4.79 -38.62
N PHE A 113 -6.45 4.05 -37.50
CA PHE A 113 -6.91 4.50 -36.19
C PHE A 113 -5.84 4.32 -35.11
N THR A 114 -4.60 4.02 -35.49
CA THR A 114 -3.47 3.80 -34.58
C THR A 114 -2.46 4.93 -34.72
N THR A 115 -1.94 5.39 -33.59
CA THR A 115 -0.92 6.43 -33.46
C THR A 115 0.06 6.01 -32.34
N ASN A 116 1.04 6.85 -32.02
CA ASN A 116 1.93 6.61 -30.88
C ASN A 116 1.22 6.60 -29.52
N GLN A 117 0.07 7.28 -29.38
CA GLN A 117 -0.66 7.41 -28.11
C GLN A 117 -2.01 6.67 -28.09
N VAL A 118 -2.46 6.17 -29.23
CA VAL A 118 -3.74 5.44 -29.37
C VAL A 118 -3.50 4.18 -30.19
N LEU A 119 -3.80 3.01 -29.64
CA LEU A 119 -3.76 1.73 -30.34
C LEU A 119 -5.18 1.21 -30.54
N THR A 120 -5.57 1.00 -31.80
CA THR A 120 -6.89 0.44 -32.14
C THR A 120 -6.73 -0.96 -32.69
N MET A 121 -7.34 -1.94 -32.03
CA MET A 121 -7.27 -3.36 -32.42
C MET A 121 -8.63 -4.04 -32.38
N GLN A 122 -8.75 -5.19 -33.04
CA GLN A 122 -9.97 -6.00 -33.04
C GLN A 122 -10.40 -6.35 -31.61
N PHE A 123 -11.67 -6.11 -31.31
CA PHE A 123 -12.23 -6.54 -30.03
C PHE A 123 -12.33 -8.07 -29.98
N CYS A 124 -11.76 -8.70 -28.95
CA CYS A 124 -11.79 -10.14 -28.77
C CYS A 124 -12.52 -10.51 -27.48
N SER A 125 -13.46 -11.45 -27.56
CA SER A 125 -14.18 -12.00 -26.41
C SER A 125 -13.47 -13.24 -25.85
N GLY A 126 -13.47 -13.37 -24.52
CA GLY A 126 -12.92 -14.52 -23.82
C GLY A 126 -12.85 -14.29 -22.32
N GLY A 127 -12.57 -15.35 -21.57
CA GLY A 127 -12.33 -15.27 -20.14
C GLY A 127 -10.86 -15.04 -19.82
N LYS A 128 -10.56 -14.43 -18.67
CA LYS A 128 -9.16 -14.27 -18.24
C LYS A 128 -8.52 -15.63 -18.00
N VAL A 129 -7.25 -15.77 -18.34
CA VAL A 129 -6.58 -17.07 -18.31
C VAL A 129 -6.49 -17.71 -16.92
N ASP A 130 -6.52 -16.92 -15.84
CA ASP A 130 -6.51 -17.43 -14.45
C ASP A 130 -7.90 -17.46 -13.77
N ASP A 131 -8.98 -17.16 -14.51
CA ASP A 131 -10.35 -17.27 -14.00
C ASP A 131 -10.89 -18.70 -14.16
N LEU A 132 -10.66 -19.51 -13.13
CA LEU A 132 -11.09 -20.92 -13.10
C LEU A 132 -12.61 -21.09 -13.21
N ASP A 133 -13.41 -20.13 -12.77
CA ASP A 133 -14.86 -20.26 -12.79
C ASP A 133 -15.44 -19.94 -14.17
N GLN A 134 -14.85 -18.98 -14.89
CA GLN A 134 -15.16 -18.78 -16.31
C GLN A 134 -14.74 -19.96 -17.17
N LEU A 135 -13.56 -20.54 -16.92
CA LEU A 135 -13.11 -21.75 -17.64
C LEU A 135 -14.08 -22.93 -17.44
N LYS A 136 -14.57 -23.14 -16.22
CA LYS A 136 -15.62 -24.14 -15.94
C LYS A 136 -16.92 -23.84 -16.69
N LYS A 137 -17.37 -22.59 -16.71
CA LYS A 137 -18.58 -22.16 -17.44
C LYS A 137 -18.46 -22.39 -18.96
N MET A 138 -17.25 -22.30 -19.50
CA MET A 138 -16.96 -22.56 -20.92
C MET A 138 -16.66 -24.03 -21.23
N ASP A 139 -16.72 -24.93 -20.25
CA ASP A 139 -16.35 -26.36 -20.36
C ASP A 139 -14.89 -26.59 -20.83
N ILE A 140 -13.98 -25.71 -20.41
CA ILE A 140 -12.54 -25.79 -20.76
C ILE A 140 -11.73 -26.24 -19.54
N SER A 141 -10.95 -27.32 -19.71
CA SER A 141 -10.07 -27.83 -18.66
C SER A 141 -8.89 -26.89 -18.36
N PRO A 142 -8.69 -26.45 -17.10
CA PRO A 142 -7.55 -25.61 -16.71
C PRO A 142 -6.19 -26.23 -17.05
N THR A 143 -6.08 -27.56 -16.98
CA THR A 143 -4.86 -28.29 -17.31
C THR A 143 -4.52 -28.21 -18.80
N MET A 144 -5.54 -28.20 -19.66
CA MET A 144 -5.35 -28.02 -21.11
C MET A 144 -4.89 -26.60 -21.43
N VAL A 145 -5.42 -25.59 -20.74
CA VAL A 145 -4.98 -24.19 -20.84
C VAL A 145 -3.54 -24.03 -20.36
N ALA A 146 -3.17 -24.65 -19.23
CA ALA A 146 -1.80 -24.61 -18.71
C ALA A 146 -0.78 -25.23 -19.69
N LYS A 147 -1.15 -26.35 -20.31
CA LYS A 147 -0.34 -26.99 -21.35
C LYS A 147 -0.21 -26.10 -22.59
N ALA A 148 -1.32 -25.53 -23.06
CA ALA A 148 -1.36 -24.62 -24.19
C ALA A 148 -0.45 -23.40 -23.97
N LEU A 149 -0.56 -22.75 -22.81
CA LEU A 149 0.31 -21.63 -22.41
C LEU A 149 1.78 -22.02 -22.45
N ALA A 150 2.14 -23.15 -21.83
CA ALA A 150 3.51 -23.63 -21.80
C ALA A 150 4.05 -23.92 -23.21
N GLU A 151 3.25 -24.50 -24.11
CA GLU A 151 3.66 -24.78 -25.49
C GLU A 151 3.79 -23.51 -26.33
N VAL A 152 2.88 -22.54 -26.20
CA VAL A 152 2.93 -21.25 -26.92
C VAL A 152 4.18 -20.47 -26.55
N PHE A 153 4.47 -20.31 -25.26
CA PHE A 153 5.66 -19.60 -24.82
C PHE A 153 6.95 -20.37 -25.13
N ALA A 154 6.94 -21.70 -25.05
CA ALA A 154 8.07 -22.50 -25.51
C ALA A 154 8.33 -22.33 -27.02
N GLU A 155 7.28 -22.20 -27.84
CA GLU A 155 7.40 -21.92 -29.27
C GLU A 155 8.02 -20.53 -29.52
N MET A 156 7.57 -19.51 -28.80
CA MET A 156 8.16 -18.16 -28.85
C MET A 156 9.66 -18.17 -28.53
N ILE A 157 10.06 -18.88 -27.47
CA ILE A 157 11.44 -18.95 -26.98
C ILE A 157 12.33 -19.75 -27.93
N PHE A 158 11.98 -21.01 -28.21
CA PHE A 158 12.90 -21.96 -28.84
C PHE A 158 12.79 -22.01 -30.36
N VAL A 159 11.62 -21.68 -30.93
CA VAL A 159 11.36 -21.81 -32.37
C VAL A 159 11.39 -20.46 -33.06
N HIS A 160 10.69 -19.46 -32.52
CA HIS A 160 10.64 -18.13 -33.13
C HIS A 160 11.84 -17.27 -32.75
N GLY A 161 12.30 -17.33 -31.50
CA GLY A 161 13.29 -16.38 -30.98
C GLY A 161 12.70 -14.97 -30.84
N PHE A 162 11.39 -14.88 -30.60
CA PHE A 162 10.67 -13.62 -30.44
C PHE A 162 9.71 -13.79 -29.26
N LEU A 163 10.15 -13.34 -28.09
CA LEU A 163 9.53 -13.63 -26.80
C LEU A 163 8.69 -12.47 -26.32
N HIS A 164 7.46 -12.77 -25.91
CA HIS A 164 6.62 -11.87 -25.14
C HIS A 164 7.14 -11.79 -23.68
N GLY A 165 7.52 -10.59 -23.25
CA GLY A 165 8.18 -10.32 -21.97
C GLY A 165 7.27 -10.18 -20.74
N ASP A 166 5.96 -9.98 -20.95
CA ASP A 166 5.00 -9.78 -19.87
C ASP A 166 3.72 -10.64 -20.02
N PRO A 167 3.79 -11.96 -19.73
CA PRO A 167 2.64 -12.87 -19.79
C PRO A 167 1.71 -12.70 -18.58
N HIS A 168 1.34 -11.47 -18.22
CA HIS A 168 0.43 -11.24 -17.10
C HIS A 168 -0.96 -11.83 -17.43
N PRO A 169 -1.69 -12.43 -16.46
CA PRO A 169 -3.00 -13.03 -16.74
C PRO A 169 -4.03 -12.08 -17.37
N GLY A 170 -3.89 -10.76 -17.17
CA GLY A 170 -4.73 -9.75 -17.82
C GLY A 170 -4.49 -9.61 -19.33
N ASN A 171 -3.32 -10.02 -19.84
CA ASN A 171 -2.91 -9.86 -21.24
C ASN A 171 -3.29 -11.08 -22.10
N ILE A 172 -3.84 -12.13 -21.48
CA ILE A 172 -4.16 -13.39 -22.14
C ILE A 172 -5.61 -13.77 -21.85
N LEU A 173 -6.41 -13.94 -22.90
CA LEU A 173 -7.76 -14.45 -22.80
C LEU A 173 -7.86 -15.89 -23.32
N VAL A 174 -8.79 -16.64 -22.78
CA VAL A 174 -9.22 -17.95 -23.28
C VAL A 174 -10.57 -17.77 -23.96
N SER A 175 -10.60 -17.96 -25.27
CA SER A 175 -11.81 -17.86 -26.07
C SER A 175 -12.30 -19.25 -26.49
N PRO A 176 -13.60 -19.57 -26.38
CA PRO A 176 -14.13 -20.85 -26.85
C PRO A 176 -14.12 -20.97 -28.38
N GLU A 177 -13.88 -19.87 -29.10
CA GLU A 177 -13.84 -19.81 -30.58
C GLU A 177 -12.54 -20.38 -31.17
N GLY A 178 -12.26 -21.67 -30.95
CA GLY A 178 -11.06 -22.35 -31.46
C GLY A 178 -11.37 -23.68 -32.16
N ARG A 179 -10.63 -24.00 -33.24
CA ARG A 179 -10.78 -25.27 -33.98
C ARG A 179 -10.52 -26.52 -33.11
N ASN A 180 -9.80 -26.36 -32.00
CA ASN A 180 -9.43 -27.42 -31.05
C ASN A 180 -10.19 -27.31 -29.71
N GLY A 181 -11.35 -26.62 -29.69
CA GLY A 181 -12.18 -26.42 -28.49
C GLY A 181 -11.95 -25.10 -27.75
N PHE A 182 -10.76 -24.49 -27.87
CA PHE A 182 -10.49 -23.12 -27.40
C PHE A 182 -9.31 -22.49 -28.16
N SER A 183 -9.14 -21.17 -28.00
CA SER A 183 -7.96 -20.42 -28.45
C SER A 183 -7.45 -19.48 -27.35
N LEU A 184 -6.14 -19.26 -27.33
CA LEU A 184 -5.47 -18.29 -26.47
C LEU A 184 -5.33 -16.97 -27.25
N VAL A 185 -6.00 -15.93 -26.77
CA VAL A 185 -5.91 -14.59 -27.33
C VAL A 185 -4.82 -13.81 -26.60
N LEU A 186 -3.81 -13.34 -27.32
CA LEU A 186 -2.76 -12.47 -26.77
C LEU A 186 -3.12 -11.02 -27.09
N LEU A 187 -3.19 -10.15 -26.06
CA LEU A 187 -3.70 -8.78 -26.21
C LEU A 187 -2.62 -7.70 -26.15
N ASP A 188 -1.74 -7.74 -25.14
CA ASP A 188 -0.73 -6.71 -24.93
C ASP A 188 0.58 -7.12 -25.61
N HIS A 189 1.11 -6.25 -26.45
CA HIS A 189 2.36 -6.52 -27.18
C HIS A 189 3.46 -5.48 -26.93
N GLY A 190 3.38 -4.74 -25.81
CA GLY A 190 4.30 -3.65 -25.48
C GLY A 190 5.72 -4.13 -25.20
N VAL A 191 5.89 -5.28 -24.54
CA VAL A 191 7.20 -5.79 -24.13
C VAL A 191 7.56 -7.07 -24.89
N TYR A 192 8.45 -6.94 -25.87
CA TYR A 192 8.98 -8.07 -26.65
C TYR A 192 10.50 -8.03 -26.71
N LYS A 193 11.12 -9.22 -26.66
CA LYS A 193 12.56 -9.40 -26.84
C LYS A 193 12.83 -10.33 -28.02
N GLU A 194 13.64 -9.85 -28.94
CA GLU A 194 14.14 -10.64 -30.05
C GLU A 194 15.48 -11.29 -29.67
N PHE A 195 15.59 -12.59 -29.94
CA PHE A 195 16.82 -13.35 -29.79
C PHE A 195 17.51 -13.48 -31.13
N ASP A 196 18.80 -13.20 -31.18
CA ASP A 196 19.57 -13.57 -32.36
C ASP A 196 19.61 -15.11 -32.51
N GLU A 197 19.83 -15.57 -33.74
CA GLU A 197 19.77 -17.00 -34.04
C GLU A 197 20.84 -17.78 -33.27
N LYS A 198 22.00 -17.16 -33.00
CA LYS A 198 23.11 -17.75 -32.25
C LYS A 198 22.74 -17.98 -30.78
N PHE A 199 22.18 -16.97 -30.11
CA PHE A 199 21.71 -17.06 -28.73
C PHE A 199 20.61 -18.09 -28.61
N ARG A 200 19.60 -18.04 -29.50
CA ARG A 200 18.48 -18.98 -29.49
C ARG A 200 18.96 -20.42 -29.61
N GLN A 201 19.83 -20.72 -30.57
CA GLN A 201 20.39 -22.07 -30.74
C GLN A 201 21.22 -22.50 -29.53
N SER A 202 22.07 -21.61 -28.99
CA SER A 202 22.84 -21.86 -27.77
C SER A 202 21.91 -22.15 -26.58
N TYR A 203 20.79 -21.45 -26.47
CA TYR A 203 19.82 -21.64 -25.40
C TYR A 203 19.08 -22.97 -25.53
N CYS A 204 18.74 -23.38 -26.75
CA CYS A 204 18.22 -24.72 -27.02
C CYS A 204 19.23 -25.82 -26.62
N GLN A 205 20.54 -25.62 -26.89
CA GLN A 205 21.59 -26.55 -26.46
C GLN A 205 21.78 -26.57 -24.94
N LEU A 206 21.67 -25.42 -24.27
CA LEU A 206 21.68 -25.34 -22.81
C LEU A 206 20.52 -26.15 -22.22
N TRP A 207 19.29 -25.98 -22.75
CA TRP A 207 18.15 -26.78 -22.31
C TRP A 207 18.34 -28.27 -22.57
N LYS A 208 18.94 -28.65 -23.70
CA LYS A 208 19.35 -30.04 -23.96
C LYS A 208 20.32 -30.54 -22.87
N ALA A 209 21.32 -29.76 -22.50
CA ALA A 209 22.27 -30.12 -21.43
C ALA A 209 21.58 -30.23 -20.05
N LEU A 210 20.66 -29.32 -19.72
CA LEU A 210 19.87 -29.35 -18.49
C LEU A 210 18.98 -30.61 -18.38
N ILE A 211 18.46 -31.08 -19.51
CA ILE A 211 17.64 -32.29 -19.59
C ILE A 211 18.49 -33.55 -19.39
N TYR A 212 19.65 -33.62 -20.05
CA TYR A 212 20.58 -34.75 -19.92
C TYR A 212 21.46 -34.70 -18.67
N LEU A 213 21.32 -33.67 -17.82
CA LEU A 213 22.15 -33.44 -16.62
C LEU A 213 23.66 -33.41 -16.95
N ASP A 214 24.02 -32.84 -18.09
CA ASP A 214 25.41 -32.70 -18.55
C ASP A 214 26.06 -31.46 -17.91
N SER A 215 26.60 -31.65 -16.70
CA SER A 215 27.22 -30.58 -15.89
C SER A 215 28.35 -29.85 -16.62
N ASN A 216 29.16 -30.57 -17.40
CA ASN A 216 30.26 -30.00 -18.17
C ASN A 216 29.76 -29.02 -19.24
N LYS A 217 28.74 -29.42 -20.02
CA LYS A 217 28.14 -28.51 -21.01
C LYS A 217 27.42 -27.33 -20.37
N ILE A 218 26.76 -27.51 -19.22
CA ILE A 218 26.09 -26.41 -18.51
C ILE A 218 27.10 -25.33 -18.09
N LEU A 219 28.25 -25.74 -17.54
CA LEU A 219 29.33 -24.82 -17.17
C LEU A 219 29.94 -24.14 -18.40
N GLN A 220 30.17 -24.88 -19.49
CA GLN A 220 30.68 -24.33 -20.76
C GLN A 220 29.76 -23.26 -21.34
N PHE A 221 28.45 -23.50 -21.39
CA PHE A 221 27.49 -22.49 -21.84
C PHE A 221 27.41 -21.31 -20.86
N GLY A 222 27.57 -21.58 -19.57
CA GLY A 222 27.75 -20.57 -18.53
C GLY A 222 28.87 -19.58 -18.81
N GLU A 223 30.04 -20.08 -19.17
CA GLU A 223 31.18 -19.26 -19.59
C GLU A 223 30.89 -18.48 -20.88
N GLN A 224 30.26 -19.13 -21.87
CA GLN A 224 29.87 -18.48 -23.12
C GLN A 224 28.90 -17.30 -22.91
N TYR A 225 28.03 -17.38 -21.89
CA TYR A 225 27.12 -16.30 -21.52
C TYR A 225 27.73 -15.26 -20.57
N GLY A 226 29.01 -15.38 -20.21
CA GLY A 226 29.71 -14.44 -19.31
C GLY A 226 29.45 -14.68 -17.82
N VAL A 227 28.65 -15.69 -17.46
CA VAL A 227 28.18 -15.97 -16.09
C VAL A 227 29.22 -16.74 -15.26
N GLY A 228 30.19 -17.38 -15.92
CA GLY A 228 31.36 -18.01 -15.28
C GLY A 228 30.99 -19.01 -14.17
N LYS A 229 31.62 -18.86 -12.99
CA LYS A 229 31.43 -19.76 -11.83
C LYS A 229 29.98 -19.89 -11.35
N TYR A 230 29.12 -18.92 -11.66
CA TYR A 230 27.72 -18.91 -11.21
C TYR A 230 26.80 -19.76 -12.10
N ALA A 231 27.28 -20.24 -13.24
CA ALA A 231 26.53 -21.12 -14.13
C ALA A 231 26.07 -22.43 -13.46
N ARG A 232 26.74 -22.83 -12.38
CA ARG A 232 26.32 -23.94 -11.51
C ARG A 232 24.90 -23.79 -10.96
N TYR A 233 24.36 -22.57 -10.92
CA TYR A 233 23.00 -22.28 -10.45
C TYR A 233 21.94 -22.34 -11.56
N PHE A 234 22.31 -22.46 -12.85
CA PHE A 234 21.33 -22.58 -13.94
C PHE A 234 20.35 -23.76 -13.77
N PRO A 235 20.78 -24.98 -13.37
CA PRO A 235 19.85 -26.07 -13.09
C PRO A 235 18.81 -25.71 -12.02
N LEU A 236 19.21 -24.93 -11.03
CA LEU A 236 18.34 -24.50 -9.93
C LEU A 236 17.32 -23.48 -10.42
N ILE A 237 17.78 -22.48 -11.16
CA ILE A 237 16.97 -21.38 -11.67
C ILE A 237 15.91 -21.87 -12.67
N PHE A 238 16.31 -22.70 -13.64
CA PHE A 238 15.43 -23.13 -14.73
C PHE A 238 14.61 -24.38 -14.39
N THR A 239 15.21 -25.37 -13.72
CA THR A 239 14.58 -26.68 -13.48
C THR A 239 14.23 -26.96 -12.03
N GLY A 240 14.69 -26.14 -11.08
CA GLY A 240 14.46 -26.35 -9.64
C GLY A 240 15.34 -27.45 -9.02
N ARG A 241 16.44 -27.84 -9.69
CA ARG A 241 17.33 -28.93 -9.26
C ARG A 241 18.77 -28.42 -9.05
N THR A 242 19.54 -29.04 -8.17
CA THR A 242 20.98 -28.76 -8.08
C THR A 242 21.73 -29.41 -9.26
N ILE A 243 22.94 -28.92 -9.56
CA ILE A 243 23.77 -29.47 -10.64
C ILE A 243 24.12 -30.95 -10.43
N ASP A 244 24.21 -31.39 -9.18
CA ASP A 244 24.51 -32.78 -8.79
C ASP A 244 23.24 -33.63 -8.58
N SER A 245 22.05 -33.08 -8.85
CA SER A 245 20.80 -33.78 -8.54
C SER A 245 20.59 -34.96 -9.48
N LYS A 246 20.16 -36.09 -8.90
CA LYS A 246 19.80 -37.32 -9.63
C LYS A 246 18.27 -37.47 -9.80
N SER A 247 17.51 -36.46 -9.43
CA SER A 247 16.04 -36.46 -9.49
C SER A 247 15.51 -36.24 -10.90
N ALA A 248 14.33 -36.79 -11.20
CA ALA A 248 13.70 -36.62 -12.50
C ALA A 248 13.27 -35.16 -12.73
N LEU A 249 13.10 -34.76 -13.99
CA LEU A 249 12.73 -33.38 -14.34
C LEU A 249 11.34 -33.04 -13.76
N GLY A 250 11.30 -32.09 -12.82
CA GLY A 250 10.08 -31.62 -12.16
C GLY A 250 9.69 -32.35 -10.86
N GLU A 251 10.55 -33.25 -10.35
CA GLU A 251 10.43 -33.76 -8.98
C GLU A 251 10.94 -32.75 -7.94
N ALA A 252 10.40 -32.83 -6.71
CA ALA A 252 10.85 -31.99 -5.61
C ALA A 252 12.24 -32.40 -5.10
N MET A 253 13.06 -31.42 -4.73
CA MET A 253 14.38 -31.65 -4.12
C MET A 253 14.28 -32.48 -2.84
N SER A 254 15.26 -33.35 -2.61
CA SER A 254 15.39 -34.08 -1.35
C SER A 254 15.67 -33.14 -0.17
N VAL A 255 15.35 -33.58 1.05
CA VAL A 255 15.55 -32.79 2.28
C VAL A 255 17.03 -32.44 2.47
N ASP A 256 17.93 -33.37 2.15
CA ASP A 256 19.37 -33.18 2.29
C ASP A 256 19.92 -32.21 1.23
N GLU A 257 19.51 -32.33 -0.03
CA GLU A 257 19.86 -31.35 -1.08
C GLU A 257 19.40 -29.94 -0.70
N LYS A 258 18.17 -29.80 -0.18
CA LYS A 258 17.62 -28.50 0.25
C LYS A 258 18.39 -27.90 1.43
N LYS A 259 18.90 -28.75 2.34
CA LYS A 259 19.74 -28.31 3.47
C LYS A 259 21.11 -27.82 2.99
N ASN A 260 21.76 -28.57 2.10
CA ASN A 260 23.07 -28.21 1.55
C ASN A 260 22.98 -26.91 0.74
N LEU A 261 21.96 -26.78 -0.12
CA LEU A 261 21.71 -25.55 -0.88
C LEU A 261 21.52 -24.33 0.04
N ARG A 262 20.76 -24.47 1.14
CA ARG A 262 20.58 -23.37 2.11
C ARG A 262 21.90 -22.94 2.76
N GLN A 263 22.81 -23.87 3.01
CA GLN A 263 24.12 -23.54 3.59
C GLN A 263 25.00 -22.84 2.56
N GLU A 264 24.96 -23.27 1.31
CA GLU A 264 25.70 -22.65 0.21
C GLU A 264 25.19 -21.22 -0.08
N LEU A 265 23.88 -21.01 -0.16
CA LEU A 265 23.29 -19.68 -0.40
C LEU A 265 23.59 -18.67 0.71
N LYS A 266 23.77 -19.13 1.97
CA LYS A 266 24.19 -18.26 3.08
C LYS A 266 25.63 -17.74 2.95
N SER A 267 26.46 -18.40 2.15
CA SER A 267 27.85 -18.00 1.93
C SER A 267 28.03 -16.97 0.82
N LEU A 268 26.99 -16.71 0.01
CA LEU A 268 27.02 -15.71 -1.06
C LEU A 268 26.92 -14.29 -0.49
N LYS A 269 27.85 -13.41 -0.90
CA LYS A 269 27.81 -11.99 -0.56
C LYS A 269 26.94 -11.21 -1.56
N VAL A 270 26.54 -10.00 -1.19
CA VAL A 270 25.79 -9.09 -2.07
C VAL A 270 26.56 -8.80 -3.36
N ASP A 271 27.90 -8.69 -3.28
CA ASP A 271 28.78 -8.47 -4.43
C ASP A 271 28.74 -9.64 -5.42
N ASP A 272 28.64 -10.89 -4.94
CA ASP A 272 28.54 -12.07 -5.80
C ASP A 272 27.24 -12.02 -6.61
N PHE A 273 26.12 -11.60 -5.99
CA PHE A 273 24.84 -11.43 -6.68
C PHE A 273 24.84 -10.28 -7.68
N SER A 274 25.44 -9.14 -7.32
CA SER A 274 25.59 -7.99 -8.23
C SER A 274 26.41 -8.37 -9.46
N SER A 275 27.54 -9.06 -9.25
CA SER A 275 28.40 -9.53 -10.35
C SER A 275 27.70 -10.54 -11.26
N PHE A 276 26.89 -11.44 -10.69
CA PHE A 276 26.05 -12.36 -11.46
C PHE A 276 25.07 -11.59 -12.34
N MET A 277 24.27 -10.69 -11.76
CA MET A 277 23.25 -9.95 -12.51
C MET A 277 23.83 -9.02 -13.58
N GLU A 278 25.00 -8.43 -13.35
CA GLU A 278 25.71 -7.61 -14.35
C GLU A 278 26.26 -8.45 -15.51
N SER A 279 26.69 -9.69 -15.23
CA SER A 279 27.23 -10.61 -16.23
C SER A 279 26.16 -11.27 -17.12
N VAL A 280 24.91 -11.30 -16.66
CA VAL A 280 23.82 -12.00 -17.35
C VAL A 280 23.34 -11.16 -18.54
N PRO A 281 23.30 -11.72 -19.77
CA PRO A 281 22.81 -11.01 -20.94
C PRO A 281 21.37 -10.50 -20.77
N SER A 282 21.03 -9.36 -21.37
CA SER A 282 19.70 -8.75 -21.27
C SER A 282 18.55 -9.67 -21.72
N GLU A 283 18.84 -10.58 -22.65
CA GLU A 283 17.94 -11.63 -23.15
C GLU A 283 17.55 -12.62 -22.03
N PHE A 284 18.51 -12.98 -21.17
CA PHE A 284 18.26 -13.85 -20.02
C PHE A 284 17.35 -13.18 -19.00
N LEU A 285 17.48 -11.87 -18.77
CA LEU A 285 16.61 -11.15 -17.83
C LEU A 285 15.13 -11.25 -18.24
N THR A 286 14.85 -11.06 -19.54
CA THR A 286 13.49 -11.22 -20.07
C THR A 286 13.03 -12.67 -19.96
N LEU A 287 13.89 -13.63 -20.32
CA LEU A 287 13.60 -15.07 -20.19
C LEU A 287 13.25 -15.46 -18.76
N LEU A 288 14.02 -15.02 -17.77
CA LEU A 288 13.82 -15.33 -16.37
C LEU A 288 12.49 -14.77 -15.86
N ARG A 289 12.18 -13.50 -16.18
CA ARG A 289 10.91 -12.87 -15.82
C ARG A 289 9.71 -13.60 -16.44
N THR A 290 9.75 -13.85 -17.76
CA THR A 290 8.67 -14.58 -18.45
C THR A 290 8.50 -15.98 -17.87
N ASP A 291 9.61 -16.68 -17.57
CA ASP A 291 9.58 -18.02 -17.01
C ASP A 291 8.96 -18.08 -15.61
N GLU A 292 9.26 -17.09 -14.75
CA GLU A 292 8.69 -16.97 -13.41
C GLU A 292 7.18 -16.70 -13.44
N LEU A 293 6.74 -15.77 -14.30
CA LEU A 293 5.32 -15.48 -14.47
C LEU A 293 4.56 -16.69 -15.03
N LEU A 294 5.15 -17.44 -15.97
CA LEU A 294 4.57 -18.69 -16.46
C LEU A 294 4.52 -19.78 -15.39
N LYS A 295 5.56 -19.93 -14.55
CA LYS A 295 5.54 -20.84 -13.39
C LYS A 295 4.34 -20.50 -12.49
N SER A 296 4.14 -19.22 -12.18
CA SER A 296 3.02 -18.75 -11.36
C SER A 296 1.66 -19.05 -11.98
N LEU A 297 1.46 -18.74 -13.27
CA LEU A 297 0.22 -19.00 -14.01
C LEU A 297 -0.13 -20.50 -14.06
N VAL A 298 0.84 -21.35 -14.40
CA VAL A 298 0.63 -22.81 -14.44
C VAL A 298 0.24 -23.33 -13.05
N SER A 299 0.82 -22.77 -11.99
CA SER A 299 0.46 -23.12 -10.61
C SER A 299 -0.96 -22.67 -10.24
N LYS A 300 -1.38 -21.45 -10.64
CA LYS A 300 -2.75 -20.95 -10.41
C LYS A 300 -3.80 -21.81 -11.13
N LEU A 301 -3.46 -22.33 -12.30
CA LEU A 301 -4.29 -23.27 -13.07
C LEU A 301 -4.36 -24.69 -12.45
N GLY A 302 -3.77 -24.90 -11.26
CA GLY A 302 -3.78 -26.19 -10.56
C GLY A 302 -2.92 -27.26 -11.23
N SER A 303 -1.99 -26.87 -12.10
CA SER A 303 -1.20 -27.77 -12.93
C SER A 303 0.24 -27.94 -12.41
N SER A 304 0.81 -29.14 -12.60
CA SER A 304 2.19 -29.44 -12.22
C SER A 304 3.20 -28.65 -13.05
N GLN A 305 4.28 -28.18 -12.42
CA GLN A 305 5.41 -27.54 -13.10
C GLN A 305 6.09 -28.43 -14.14
N GLN A 306 5.89 -29.75 -14.06
CA GLN A 306 6.36 -30.71 -15.05
C GLN A 306 5.82 -30.38 -16.46
N ILE A 307 4.58 -29.91 -16.59
CA ILE A 307 3.98 -29.60 -17.90
C ILE A 307 4.83 -28.54 -18.63
N ARG A 308 5.23 -27.48 -17.92
CA ARG A 308 6.09 -26.42 -18.47
C ARG A 308 7.47 -26.96 -18.88
N LEU A 309 8.12 -27.69 -17.98
CA LEU A 309 9.47 -28.23 -18.22
C LEU A 309 9.49 -29.20 -19.41
N LEU A 310 8.45 -30.04 -19.57
CA LEU A 310 8.31 -30.96 -20.69
C LEU A 310 8.05 -30.23 -22.01
N SER A 311 7.20 -29.20 -22.00
CA SER A 311 7.00 -28.34 -23.18
C SER A 311 8.30 -27.66 -23.60
N TYR A 312 9.07 -27.13 -22.65
CA TYR A 312 10.34 -26.48 -22.95
C TYR A 312 11.35 -27.47 -23.51
N ALA A 313 11.44 -28.68 -22.95
CA ALA A 313 12.28 -29.74 -23.48
C ALA A 313 11.91 -30.13 -24.92
N LYS A 314 10.62 -30.32 -25.19
CA LYS A 314 10.10 -30.64 -26.52
C LYS A 314 10.46 -29.57 -27.56
N TYR A 315 10.24 -28.30 -27.21
CA TYR A 315 10.45 -27.20 -28.14
C TYR A 315 11.92 -26.80 -28.26
N ALA A 316 12.75 -26.98 -27.22
CA ALA A 316 14.20 -26.83 -27.32
C ALA A 316 14.79 -27.81 -28.35
N LEU A 317 14.38 -29.08 -28.31
CA LEU A 317 14.78 -30.08 -29.31
C LEU A 317 14.27 -29.71 -30.71
N ARG A 318 13.03 -29.20 -30.82
CA ARG A 318 12.48 -28.70 -32.09
C ARG A 318 13.26 -27.51 -32.65
N GLY A 319 13.69 -26.59 -31.78
CA GLY A 319 14.45 -25.39 -32.14
C GLY A 319 15.88 -25.66 -32.62
N LEU A 320 16.44 -26.84 -32.31
CA LEU A 320 17.73 -27.32 -32.83
C LEU A 320 17.64 -27.98 -34.22
N SER A 321 16.43 -28.16 -34.75
CA SER A 321 16.23 -28.75 -36.07
C SER A 321 16.55 -27.73 -37.18
N PRO A 322 17.17 -28.14 -38.30
CA PRO A 322 17.39 -27.24 -39.43
C PRO A 322 16.06 -26.71 -39.97
N LYS A 323 15.94 -25.37 -40.10
CA LYS A 323 14.79 -24.70 -40.72
C LYS A 323 14.69 -25.14 -42.19
N LEU A 324 13.86 -26.13 -42.49
CA LEU A 324 13.52 -26.52 -43.86
C LEU A 324 12.51 -25.51 -44.41
N ASN A 325 12.89 -24.77 -45.46
CA ASN A 325 11.98 -23.86 -46.16
C ASN A 325 10.82 -24.67 -46.78
N PRO A 326 9.54 -24.34 -46.46
CA PRO A 326 8.39 -25.10 -46.96
C PRO A 326 8.24 -25.07 -48.48
N GLU A 327 8.78 -24.05 -49.14
CA GLU A 327 8.53 -23.81 -50.56
C GLU A 327 9.39 -24.66 -51.51
N ASN A 328 10.47 -25.31 -51.03
CA ASN A 328 11.45 -25.99 -51.90
C ASN A 328 11.85 -27.42 -51.44
N VAL A 329 11.02 -28.11 -50.65
CA VAL A 329 11.39 -29.45 -50.12
C VAL A 329 10.27 -30.47 -50.34
N SER A 330 10.63 -31.66 -50.84
CA SER A 330 9.70 -32.78 -51.02
C SER A 330 9.03 -33.18 -49.70
N LEU A 331 7.73 -33.45 -49.75
CA LEU A 331 6.89 -33.95 -48.64
C LEU A 331 7.53 -35.13 -47.88
N VAL A 332 8.30 -35.96 -48.60
CA VAL A 332 9.03 -37.12 -48.08
C VAL A 332 10.18 -36.72 -47.15
N LYS A 333 10.96 -35.67 -47.48
CA LYS A 333 12.04 -35.15 -46.59
C LYS A 333 11.46 -34.49 -45.33
N VAL A 334 10.29 -33.86 -45.43
CA VAL A 334 9.58 -33.28 -44.28
C VAL A 334 9.00 -34.38 -43.38
N MET A 335 8.49 -35.48 -43.94
CA MET A 335 8.05 -36.64 -43.15
C MET A 335 9.22 -37.39 -42.50
N LEU A 336 10.31 -37.64 -43.23
CA LEU A 336 11.50 -38.31 -42.70
C LEU A 336 12.14 -37.53 -41.55
N SER A 337 12.28 -36.20 -41.69
CA SER A 337 12.76 -35.35 -40.60
C SER A 337 11.81 -35.39 -39.39
N ARG A 338 10.48 -35.33 -39.58
CA ARG A 338 9.51 -35.49 -38.46
C ARG A 338 9.63 -36.84 -37.75
N ILE A 339 9.86 -37.94 -38.47
CA ILE A 339 10.05 -39.28 -37.89
C ILE A 339 11.38 -39.36 -37.13
N GLN A 340 12.48 -38.87 -37.73
CA GLN A 340 13.81 -38.84 -37.12
C GLN A 340 13.85 -37.96 -35.86
N MET A 341 12.98 -36.93 -35.79
CA MET A 341 12.78 -36.05 -34.63
C MET A 341 11.87 -36.65 -33.54
N SER A 342 10.99 -37.59 -33.91
CA SER A 342 10.09 -38.26 -32.96
C SER A 342 10.88 -39.21 -32.05
N ILE A 343 11.97 -39.80 -32.55
CA ILE A 343 12.79 -40.79 -31.83
C ILE A 343 13.45 -40.21 -30.56
N PRO A 344 14.22 -39.10 -30.59
CA PRO A 344 14.83 -38.54 -29.38
C PRO A 344 13.80 -37.99 -28.37
N TYR A 345 12.65 -37.48 -28.84
CA TYR A 345 11.55 -37.08 -27.95
C TYR A 345 10.86 -38.28 -27.30
N ILE A 346 10.64 -39.38 -28.04
CA ILE A 346 10.12 -40.64 -27.50
C ILE A 346 11.11 -41.27 -26.53
N GLN A 347 12.42 -41.27 -26.85
CA GLN A 347 13.48 -41.72 -25.94
C GLN A 347 13.51 -40.91 -24.65
N LEU A 348 13.40 -39.57 -24.75
CA LEU A 348 13.30 -38.69 -23.58
C LEU A 348 12.05 -39.00 -22.74
N ARG A 349 10.90 -39.18 -23.40
CA ARG A 349 9.64 -39.55 -22.73
C ARG A 349 9.74 -40.93 -22.07
N PHE A 350 10.43 -41.90 -22.68
CA PHE A 350 10.66 -43.23 -22.14
C PHE A 350 11.58 -43.19 -20.91
N VAL A 351 12.65 -42.41 -20.95
CA VAL A 351 13.56 -42.18 -19.81
C VAL A 351 12.81 -41.51 -18.65
N LEU A 352 11.97 -40.52 -18.93
CA LEU A 352 11.15 -39.83 -17.92
C LEU A 352 10.12 -40.77 -17.27
N VAL A 353 9.42 -41.59 -18.06
CA VAL A 353 8.46 -42.59 -17.56
C VAL A 353 9.14 -43.67 -16.72
N ILE A 354 10.34 -44.13 -17.11
CA ILE A 354 11.13 -45.10 -16.32
C ILE A 354 11.57 -44.49 -14.98
N LEU A 355 12.01 -43.22 -14.98
CA LEU A 355 12.39 -42.52 -13.76
C LEU A 355 11.19 -42.29 -12.82
N GLU A 356 10.00 -41.96 -13.35
CA GLU A 356 8.75 -41.88 -12.59
C GLU A 356 8.34 -43.24 -11.99
N LEU A 357 8.50 -44.33 -12.74
CA LEU A 357 8.22 -45.68 -12.23
C LEU A 357 9.16 -46.05 -11.07
N LEU A 358 10.45 -45.70 -11.19
CA LEU A 358 11.46 -45.92 -10.15
C LEU A 358 11.19 -45.06 -8.90
N SER A 359 10.70 -43.83 -9.06
CA SER A 359 10.34 -42.97 -7.92
C SER A 359 9.04 -43.40 -7.24
N LEU A 360 8.06 -43.91 -7.99
CA LEU A 360 6.83 -44.53 -7.45
C LEU A 360 7.15 -45.78 -6.61
N ILE A 361 8.12 -46.60 -7.05
CA ILE A 361 8.64 -47.76 -6.30
C ILE A 361 9.35 -47.33 -5.01
N LYS A 362 10.08 -46.20 -5.04
CA LYS A 362 10.71 -45.60 -3.85
C LYS A 362 9.70 -45.00 -2.88
N ALA A 363 8.65 -44.35 -3.39
CA ALA A 363 7.56 -43.78 -2.61
C ALA A 363 6.70 -44.87 -1.94
N MET A 364 6.47 -46.00 -2.62
CA MET A 364 5.89 -47.20 -2.00
C MET A 364 6.76 -47.75 -0.86
N LYS A 365 8.09 -47.84 -1.05
CA LYS A 365 9.02 -48.23 0.02
C LYS A 365 8.99 -47.27 1.23
N LEU A 366 8.84 -45.96 1.00
CA LEU A 366 8.73 -44.97 2.07
C LEU A 366 7.35 -44.96 2.75
N SER A 367 6.27 -45.19 2.01
CA SER A 367 4.90 -45.29 2.55
C SER A 367 4.75 -46.52 3.45
N VAL A 368 5.34 -47.65 3.07
CA VAL A 368 5.44 -48.87 3.90
C VAL A 368 6.28 -48.61 5.16
N ARG A 369 7.34 -47.80 5.08
CA ARG A 369 8.16 -47.40 6.23
C ARG A 369 7.48 -46.38 7.15
N LYS A 370 6.55 -45.58 6.63
CA LYS A 370 5.75 -44.58 7.37
C LYS A 370 4.61 -45.23 8.15
N ASN A 371 3.99 -46.28 7.58
CA ASN A 371 2.97 -47.08 8.27
C ASN A 371 3.53 -47.92 9.44
N PHE A 372 4.85 -48.16 9.50
CA PHE A 372 5.51 -48.83 10.62
C PHE A 372 5.99 -47.88 11.74
N ARG A 373 5.82 -46.56 11.59
CA ARG A 373 6.26 -45.54 12.57
C ARG A 373 5.10 -44.75 13.19
N GLY A 374 3.87 -45.14 12.90
CA GLY A 374 2.62 -44.58 13.44
C GLY A 374 2.10 -45.27 14.70
N MET A 375 2.89 -46.15 15.31
CA MET A 375 2.65 -46.73 16.62
C MET A 375 3.87 -46.37 17.47
N VAL A 376 3.64 -45.75 18.65
CA VAL A 376 4.59 -45.43 19.74
C VAL A 376 4.97 -43.93 19.90
N ILE A 377 4.31 -43.34 20.90
CA ILE A 377 4.70 -42.24 21.82
C ILE A 377 4.33 -40.79 21.45
N SER A 378 3.17 -40.41 22.01
CA SER A 378 2.82 -39.11 22.55
C SER A 378 3.42 -38.93 23.95
N SER A 379 4.02 -37.77 24.27
CA SER A 379 3.66 -36.97 25.46
C SER A 379 4.56 -35.71 25.63
N LYS A 380 3.95 -34.67 26.23
CA LYS A 380 4.54 -33.51 26.92
C LYS A 380 5.10 -32.35 26.09
N MET A 381 4.24 -31.38 25.78
CA MET A 381 4.42 -29.93 26.03
C MET A 381 3.38 -29.11 25.24
N CYS A 382 2.12 -29.10 25.70
CA CYS A 382 1.15 -28.08 25.25
C CYS A 382 -0.07 -27.91 26.18
N ALA A 383 -0.09 -28.57 27.35
CA ALA A 383 -1.27 -28.65 28.21
C ALA A 383 -1.28 -27.71 29.41
N GLN A 384 -0.36 -26.74 29.51
CA GLN A 384 -0.29 -25.81 30.66
C GLN A 384 -0.55 -24.34 30.31
N PHE A 385 -0.78 -23.99 29.05
CA PHE A 385 -1.14 -22.62 28.66
C PHE A 385 -2.60 -22.42 28.25
N LEU A 386 -3.35 -23.49 27.98
CA LEU A 386 -4.77 -23.38 27.62
C LEU A 386 -5.75 -23.42 28.81
N ALA A 387 -5.32 -23.87 29.99
CA ALA A 387 -6.20 -24.05 31.15
C ALA A 387 -6.46 -22.75 31.94
N ILE A 388 -5.66 -21.70 31.76
CA ILE A 388 -5.78 -20.44 32.51
C ILE A 388 -6.64 -19.41 31.76
N LEU A 389 -6.80 -19.55 30.43
CA LEU A 389 -7.65 -18.66 29.63
C LEU A 389 -9.12 -19.11 29.56
N LEU A 390 -9.42 -20.35 29.98
CA LEU A 390 -10.76 -20.96 29.88
C LEU A 390 -11.57 -20.90 31.18
N ILE A 391 -11.04 -20.30 32.26
CA ILE A 391 -11.72 -20.25 33.57
C ILE A 391 -12.37 -18.87 33.84
N THR A 392 -12.16 -17.85 33.00
CA THR A 392 -12.79 -16.52 33.18
C THR A 392 -14.00 -16.25 32.29
N ILE A 393 -14.48 -17.24 31.52
CA ILE A 393 -15.69 -17.09 30.69
C ILE A 393 -16.59 -18.32 30.87
N SER A 394 -17.15 -18.48 32.06
CA SER A 394 -18.34 -19.34 32.24
C SER A 394 -19.14 -18.82 33.43
N GLY A 395 -20.11 -17.98 33.11
CA GLY A 395 -20.98 -17.33 34.09
C GLY A 395 -22.14 -16.60 33.44
N CYS A 396 -22.89 -17.30 32.56
CA CYS A 396 -24.33 -17.11 32.31
C CYS A 396 -24.74 -17.94 31.09
N VAL A 397 -25.26 -19.13 31.32
CA VAL A 397 -26.11 -19.81 30.33
C VAL A 397 -27.48 -19.11 30.38
N SER A 398 -27.71 -18.20 29.45
CA SER A 398 -29.04 -17.66 29.16
C SER A 398 -29.48 -18.18 27.80
N GLN A 399 -30.73 -18.64 27.75
CA GLN A 399 -31.40 -19.18 26.56
C GLN A 399 -31.14 -18.32 25.31
N VAL A 400 -30.78 -18.97 24.21
CA VAL A 400 -30.58 -18.33 22.90
C VAL A 400 -31.91 -17.76 22.40
N ARG A 401 -32.15 -16.48 22.68
CA ARG A 401 -33.07 -15.63 21.91
C ARG A 401 -32.32 -15.14 20.66
N SER A 402 -32.99 -15.19 19.50
CA SER A 402 -32.56 -14.45 18.30
C SER A 402 -32.25 -13.01 18.73
N SER A 403 -31.03 -12.53 18.49
CA SER A 403 -30.58 -11.23 18.98
C SER A 403 -29.62 -10.61 17.98
N ALA A 404 -29.75 -9.29 17.83
CA ALA A 404 -28.86 -8.39 17.10
C ALA A 404 -27.37 -8.60 17.42
N SER A 405 -27.02 -9.25 18.54
CA SER A 405 -25.64 -9.59 18.91
C SER A 405 -25.00 -10.68 18.04
N ASN A 406 -25.79 -11.59 17.46
CA ASN A 406 -25.28 -12.74 16.71
C ASN A 406 -25.43 -12.59 15.19
N HIS A 407 -25.99 -11.45 14.73
CA HIS A 407 -26.29 -11.13 13.32
C HIS A 407 -26.99 -12.27 12.57
N LYS A 408 -27.92 -12.96 13.26
CA LYS A 408 -28.69 -14.06 12.72
C LYS A 408 -30.17 -13.77 12.91
N TYR A 409 -30.93 -13.87 11.83
CA TYR A 409 -32.32 -13.45 11.76
C TYR A 409 -33.18 -14.56 11.16
N LYS A 410 -34.38 -14.76 11.71
CA LYS A 410 -35.44 -15.55 11.10
C LYS A 410 -36.31 -14.67 10.22
N SER A 411 -37.07 -15.29 9.31
CA SER A 411 -38.04 -14.56 8.49
C SER A 411 -38.98 -13.74 9.38
N ASN A 412 -39.17 -12.47 9.01
CA ASN A 412 -39.92 -11.45 9.75
C ASN A 412 -39.34 -11.03 11.11
N ASP A 413 -38.11 -11.43 11.47
CA ASP A 413 -37.43 -10.86 12.64
C ASP A 413 -37.11 -9.37 12.37
N PRO A 414 -37.26 -8.48 13.38
CA PRO A 414 -36.87 -7.08 13.26
C PRO A 414 -35.35 -6.95 13.20
N VAL A 415 -34.83 -6.30 12.16
CA VAL A 415 -33.41 -5.98 12.01
C VAL A 415 -33.16 -4.54 12.43
N PRO A 416 -32.18 -4.25 13.29
CA PRO A 416 -31.95 -2.91 13.80
C PRO A 416 -31.52 -1.93 12.69
N LEU A 417 -32.27 -0.83 12.55
CA LEU A 417 -31.97 0.30 11.68
C LEU A 417 -31.87 1.59 12.50
N TYR A 418 -30.71 2.24 12.47
CA TYR A 418 -30.46 3.50 13.18
C TYR A 418 -30.13 4.62 12.20
N VAL A 419 -30.74 5.79 12.39
CA VAL A 419 -30.29 7.03 11.76
C VAL A 419 -29.18 7.66 12.61
N ASN A 420 -28.17 8.27 11.96
CA ASN A 420 -27.04 8.89 12.65
C ASN A 420 -27.05 10.41 12.48
N LYS A 421 -26.54 10.89 11.35
CA LYS A 421 -26.27 12.30 11.12
C LYS A 421 -26.55 12.73 9.69
N VAL A 422 -26.72 14.03 9.53
CA VAL A 422 -26.85 14.74 8.26
C VAL A 422 -25.85 15.89 8.21
N GLY A 423 -25.32 16.20 7.04
CA GLY A 423 -24.37 17.30 6.90
C GLY A 423 -23.99 17.56 5.44
N PRO A 424 -23.30 18.68 5.15
CA PRO A 424 -22.84 18.99 3.81
C PRO A 424 -21.79 17.96 3.38
N PHE A 425 -21.92 17.41 2.17
CA PHE A 425 -20.96 16.42 1.68
C PHE A 425 -19.53 16.96 1.61
N GLN A 426 -19.35 18.25 1.28
CA GLN A 426 -18.01 18.85 1.19
C GLN A 426 -17.38 19.18 2.56
N ASN A 427 -18.17 19.22 3.65
CA ASN A 427 -17.72 19.62 4.99
C ASN A 427 -17.99 18.50 6.02
N PRO A 428 -17.11 17.49 6.14
CA PRO A 428 -17.39 16.30 6.94
C PRO A 428 -17.41 16.53 8.46
N SER A 429 -16.85 17.63 8.96
CA SER A 429 -16.89 17.96 10.40
C SER A 429 -18.17 18.70 10.78
N GLU A 430 -18.85 19.32 9.82
CA GLU A 430 -20.14 19.99 10.02
C GLU A 430 -21.26 18.95 9.91
N THR A 431 -21.60 18.33 11.04
CA THR A 431 -22.65 17.30 11.09
C THR A 431 -23.70 17.64 12.15
N TYR A 432 -24.97 17.31 11.85
CA TYR A 432 -26.15 17.58 12.64
C TYR A 432 -26.95 16.29 12.85
N ARG A 433 -27.86 16.24 13.82
CA ARG A 433 -28.69 15.06 14.05
C ARG A 433 -29.67 14.91 12.89
N TYR A 434 -29.97 13.66 12.52
CA TYR A 434 -30.89 13.39 11.41
C TYR A 434 -32.24 14.12 11.55
N PHE A 435 -32.80 14.16 12.77
CA PHE A 435 -34.07 14.83 13.07
C PHE A 435 -33.98 16.33 13.37
N ASP A 436 -32.80 16.95 13.26
CA ASP A 436 -32.71 18.43 13.26
C ASP A 436 -33.32 19.00 11.95
N LEU A 437 -33.35 18.18 10.90
CA LEU A 437 -34.15 18.42 9.70
C LEU A 437 -35.60 17.92 9.90
N PRO A 438 -36.59 18.55 9.24
CA PRO A 438 -38.01 18.31 9.51
C PRO A 438 -38.54 16.99 8.88
N PHE A 439 -37.87 15.88 9.11
CA PHE A 439 -38.26 14.52 8.73
C PHE A 439 -39.39 13.94 9.59
N CYS A 440 -39.94 12.80 9.15
CA CYS A 440 -40.87 11.99 9.93
C CYS A 440 -40.19 11.43 11.19
N MET A 441 -40.70 11.77 12.38
CA MET A 441 -40.25 11.17 13.63
C MET A 441 -40.99 9.84 13.87
N PRO A 442 -40.32 8.82 14.44
CA PRO A 442 -40.99 7.59 14.85
C PRO A 442 -42.00 7.86 15.98
N ALA A 443 -42.99 6.97 16.14
CA ALA A 443 -43.92 7.05 17.26
C ALA A 443 -43.15 6.96 18.60
N SER A 444 -43.65 7.62 19.65
CA SER A 444 -42.95 7.70 20.95
C SER A 444 -42.61 6.35 21.59
N THR A 445 -43.33 5.28 21.23
CA THR A 445 -43.09 3.90 21.67
C THR A 445 -41.98 3.16 20.91
N GLN A 446 -41.57 3.66 19.73
CA GLN A 446 -40.49 3.09 18.90
C GLN A 446 -39.17 3.88 19.02
N TRP A 447 -39.20 5.00 19.74
CA TRP A 447 -38.05 5.87 19.92
C TRP A 447 -37.10 5.29 20.98
N HIS A 448 -35.95 4.79 20.53
CA HIS A 448 -34.89 4.26 21.38
C HIS A 448 -33.55 4.83 20.93
N ASP A 449 -32.84 5.49 21.85
CA ASP A 449 -31.46 5.87 21.66
C ASP A 449 -30.57 4.65 21.86
N LYS A 450 -29.64 4.42 20.93
CA LYS A 450 -28.63 3.38 21.12
C LYS A 450 -27.57 3.91 22.09
N PRO A 451 -27.21 3.18 23.16
CA PRO A 451 -26.11 3.59 24.02
C PRO A 451 -24.79 3.56 23.22
N GLU A 452 -24.14 4.71 23.13
CA GLU A 452 -22.92 4.91 22.35
C GLU A 452 -21.67 4.59 23.19
N ALA A 453 -20.68 3.96 22.58
CA ALA A 453 -19.37 3.79 23.20
C ALA A 453 -18.60 5.13 23.22
N LEU A 454 -17.61 5.28 24.12
CA LEU A 454 -16.79 6.50 24.22
C LEU A 454 -16.23 6.95 22.85
N GLY A 455 -15.74 6.00 22.06
CA GLY A 455 -15.23 6.28 20.72
C GLY A 455 -16.28 6.73 19.71
N GLU A 456 -17.50 6.20 19.78
CA GLU A 456 -18.62 6.60 18.92
C GLU A 456 -19.05 8.03 19.24
N VAL A 457 -19.09 8.39 20.53
CA VAL A 457 -19.34 9.76 20.98
C VAL A 457 -18.25 10.73 20.51
N LEU A 458 -16.98 10.32 20.57
CA LEU A 458 -15.84 11.11 20.07
C LEU A 458 -15.87 11.29 18.54
N ASN A 459 -16.46 10.35 17.81
CA ASN A 459 -16.68 10.43 16.37
C ASN A 459 -17.91 11.30 15.99
N GLY A 460 -18.65 11.78 16.99
CA GLY A 460 -19.86 12.57 16.81
C GLY A 460 -21.07 11.74 16.33
N ASP A 461 -21.10 10.44 16.62
CA ASP A 461 -22.22 9.58 16.27
C ASP A 461 -23.37 9.76 17.29
N ARG A 462 -24.60 9.84 16.78
CA ARG A 462 -25.86 10.05 17.51
C ARG A 462 -26.92 9.11 16.96
N LEU A 463 -26.97 7.89 17.47
CA LEU A 463 -27.73 6.80 16.86
C LEU A 463 -29.14 6.68 17.47
N VAL A 464 -30.15 6.90 16.62
CA VAL A 464 -31.56 6.88 17.00
C VAL A 464 -32.32 5.90 16.10
N SER A 465 -33.32 5.19 16.63
CA SER A 465 -34.20 4.33 15.83
C SER A 465 -34.77 5.06 14.60
N ALA A 466 -34.64 4.43 13.43
CA ALA A 466 -35.20 4.94 12.20
C ALA A 466 -36.71 4.59 12.08
N PRO A 467 -37.52 5.42 11.39
CA PRO A 467 -38.96 5.18 11.23
C PRO A 467 -39.30 4.16 10.13
N TYR A 468 -38.31 3.47 9.53
CA TYR A 468 -38.52 2.51 8.46
C TYR A 468 -38.52 1.07 9.01
N GLU A 469 -39.58 0.32 8.75
CA GLU A 469 -39.66 -1.09 9.17
C GLU A 469 -39.06 -1.99 8.08
N LEU A 470 -37.84 -2.47 8.32
CA LEU A 470 -37.07 -3.34 7.42
C LEU A 470 -36.92 -4.75 8.05
N ASN A 471 -38.02 -5.49 8.16
CA ASN A 471 -37.99 -6.85 8.72
C ASN A 471 -37.30 -7.84 7.77
N PHE A 472 -36.62 -8.85 8.33
CA PHE A 472 -35.84 -9.80 7.56
C PHE A 472 -36.70 -10.61 6.57
N LEU A 473 -36.33 -10.61 5.27
CA LEU A 473 -37.06 -11.28 4.18
C LEU A 473 -38.51 -10.82 3.94
N VAL A 474 -38.86 -9.61 4.38
CA VAL A 474 -40.16 -9.00 4.08
C VAL A 474 -39.97 -7.90 3.03
N GLU A 475 -40.52 -8.13 1.84
CA GLU A 475 -40.56 -7.14 0.77
C GLU A 475 -41.72 -6.15 0.98
N LYS A 476 -41.46 -4.89 0.65
CA LYS A 476 -42.43 -3.79 0.78
C LYS A 476 -42.35 -2.93 -0.47
N ASP A 477 -43.46 -2.76 -1.17
CA ASP A 477 -43.54 -1.92 -2.37
C ASP A 477 -44.22 -0.59 -2.05
N SER A 478 -43.43 0.49 -1.99
CA SER A 478 -43.91 1.88 -1.87
C SER A 478 -44.80 2.14 -0.64
N GLU A 479 -44.31 1.72 0.53
CA GLU A 479 -44.98 1.95 1.81
C GLU A 479 -44.79 3.39 2.28
N THR A 480 -45.85 4.00 2.82
CA THR A 480 -45.82 5.39 3.30
C THR A 480 -45.32 5.42 4.74
N VAL A 481 -44.22 6.14 4.99
CA VAL A 481 -43.70 6.36 6.36
C VAL A 481 -44.58 7.37 7.08
N CYS A 482 -44.72 8.56 6.50
CA CYS A 482 -45.62 9.59 7.00
C CYS A 482 -45.98 10.60 5.89
N LYS A 483 -47.11 11.28 6.08
CA LYS A 483 -47.51 12.45 5.27
C LYS A 483 -47.27 13.69 6.11
N LYS A 484 -46.40 14.58 5.64
CA LYS A 484 -46.05 15.80 6.37
C LYS A 484 -46.33 17.03 5.51
N LYS A 485 -47.06 17.99 6.08
CA LYS A 485 -47.24 19.31 5.49
C LYS A 485 -46.09 20.20 5.96
N LEU A 486 -45.18 20.54 5.05
CA LEU A 486 -44.00 21.35 5.35
C LEU A 486 -44.39 22.83 5.37
N THR A 487 -44.05 23.51 6.47
CA THR A 487 -44.20 24.96 6.59
C THR A 487 -43.16 25.70 5.74
N PRO A 488 -43.35 26.99 5.38
CA PRO A 488 -42.38 27.74 4.59
C PRO A 488 -40.97 27.78 5.22
N GLN A 489 -40.89 27.79 6.56
CA GLN A 489 -39.62 27.72 7.28
C GLN A 489 -38.93 26.36 7.14
N GLU A 490 -39.69 25.27 7.19
CA GLU A 490 -39.16 23.91 6.98
C GLU A 490 -38.72 23.70 5.53
N VAL A 491 -39.46 24.25 4.56
CA VAL A 491 -39.09 24.26 3.14
C VAL A 491 -37.77 24.99 2.94
N SER A 492 -37.60 26.17 3.55
CA SER A 492 -36.34 26.93 3.50
C SER A 492 -35.15 26.16 4.10
N LYS A 493 -35.36 25.43 5.21
CA LYS A 493 -34.34 24.55 5.81
C LYS A 493 -33.92 23.43 4.84
N PHE A 494 -34.88 22.72 4.25
CA PHE A 494 -34.57 21.68 3.27
C PHE A 494 -33.92 22.25 2.01
N ARG A 495 -34.40 23.38 1.48
CA ARG A 495 -33.79 24.06 0.33
C ARG A 495 -32.33 24.39 0.59
N SER A 496 -32.03 24.95 1.76
CA SER A 496 -30.66 25.28 2.18
C SER A 496 -29.77 24.04 2.30
N ALA A 497 -30.32 22.92 2.79
CA ALA A 497 -29.60 21.65 2.88
C ALA A 497 -29.33 21.05 1.49
N VAL A 498 -30.31 21.06 0.58
CA VAL A 498 -30.16 20.59 -0.80
C VAL A 498 -29.16 21.47 -1.57
N ALA A 499 -29.18 22.79 -1.36
CA ALA A 499 -28.22 23.71 -2.00
C ALA A 499 -26.75 23.45 -1.60
N LYS A 500 -26.52 22.77 -0.47
CA LYS A 500 -25.19 22.41 0.05
C LYS A 500 -24.87 20.92 -0.10
N ASP A 501 -25.63 20.19 -0.92
CA ASP A 501 -25.49 18.76 -1.17
C ASP A 501 -25.43 17.93 0.13
N TYR A 502 -26.39 18.17 1.03
CA TYR A 502 -26.45 17.43 2.28
C TYR A 502 -26.69 15.94 2.03
N TYR A 503 -25.92 15.11 2.74
CA TYR A 503 -26.10 13.67 2.79
C TYR A 503 -26.65 13.25 4.15
N PHE A 504 -27.27 12.08 4.20
CA PHE A 504 -27.64 11.40 5.43
C PHE A 504 -26.82 10.12 5.60
N GLN A 505 -26.61 9.73 6.85
CA GLN A 505 -25.97 8.47 7.22
C GLN A 505 -26.89 7.64 8.12
N MET A 506 -27.05 6.37 7.81
CA MET A 506 -27.78 5.39 8.62
C MET A 506 -26.98 4.09 8.75
N TYR A 507 -27.41 3.22 9.65
CA TYR A 507 -26.82 1.93 9.92
C TYR A 507 -27.89 0.84 9.99
N TYR A 508 -27.77 -0.19 9.16
CA TYR A 508 -28.67 -1.34 9.12
C TYR A 508 -27.91 -2.63 9.40
N ASP A 509 -28.25 -3.39 10.44
CA ASP A 509 -27.46 -4.55 10.90
C ASP A 509 -25.97 -4.24 11.07
N ASP A 510 -25.67 -3.04 11.57
CA ASP A 510 -24.30 -2.54 11.64
C ASP A 510 -23.60 -2.54 10.25
N LEU A 511 -24.32 -2.17 9.19
CA LEU A 511 -23.77 -1.82 7.88
C LEU A 511 -24.10 -0.36 7.60
N PRO A 512 -23.11 0.46 7.21
CA PRO A 512 -23.38 1.86 6.97
C PRO A 512 -24.01 2.05 5.59
N LEU A 513 -24.92 3.00 5.50
CA LEU A 513 -25.52 3.44 4.25
C LEU A 513 -25.63 4.97 4.24
N TRP A 514 -25.49 5.53 3.05
CA TRP A 514 -25.50 6.97 2.82
C TRP A 514 -26.27 7.30 1.54
N GLY A 515 -26.92 8.45 1.55
CA GLY A 515 -27.64 8.98 0.40
C GLY A 515 -27.75 10.50 0.48
N PHE A 516 -28.03 11.13 -0.65
CA PHE A 516 -28.28 12.57 -0.73
C PHE A 516 -29.74 12.89 -0.40
N LEU A 517 -29.98 14.05 0.20
CA LEU A 517 -31.33 14.52 0.53
C LEU A 517 -32.13 14.94 -0.71
N GLY A 518 -31.46 15.53 -1.70
CA GLY A 518 -32.11 16.13 -2.87
C GLY A 518 -31.11 16.43 -3.98
N LYS A 519 -31.59 17.09 -5.03
CA LYS A 519 -30.78 17.57 -6.15
C LYS A 519 -31.13 19.02 -6.51
N ALA A 520 -30.13 19.78 -6.92
CA ALA A 520 -30.31 21.09 -7.53
C ALA A 520 -30.12 20.98 -9.06
N GLU A 521 -31.07 21.49 -9.84
CA GLU A 521 -30.98 21.53 -11.30
C GLU A 521 -30.89 22.97 -11.79
N LYS A 522 -29.95 23.21 -12.70
CA LYS A 522 -29.85 24.47 -13.45
C LYS A 522 -30.39 24.24 -14.86
N ASP A 523 -31.48 24.90 -15.21
CA ASP A 523 -32.06 24.81 -16.55
C ASP A 523 -31.14 25.51 -17.55
N ALA A 524 -30.56 24.78 -18.50
CA ALA A 524 -29.63 25.33 -19.50
C ALA A 524 -30.30 26.32 -20.50
N LYS A 525 -31.63 26.49 -20.42
CA LYS A 525 -32.45 27.37 -21.27
C LYS A 525 -33.12 28.52 -20.51
N ALA A 526 -33.01 28.56 -19.18
CA ALA A 526 -33.54 29.63 -18.34
C ALA A 526 -32.42 30.57 -17.88
N ASP A 527 -32.79 31.76 -17.42
CA ASP A 527 -31.85 32.79 -16.93
C ASP A 527 -30.91 32.20 -15.85
N PRO A 528 -29.62 32.59 -15.77
CA PRO A 528 -28.64 32.00 -14.84
C PRO A 528 -29.00 32.06 -13.34
N SER A 529 -30.09 32.76 -13.00
CA SER A 529 -30.62 33.00 -11.66
C SER A 529 -31.65 31.95 -11.19
N GLU A 530 -32.25 31.13 -12.06
CA GLU A 530 -33.30 30.18 -11.68
C GLU A 530 -32.75 28.76 -11.46
N THR A 531 -32.15 28.53 -10.29
CA THR A 531 -31.80 27.17 -9.84
C THR A 531 -33.00 26.54 -9.14
N LYS A 532 -33.47 25.38 -9.62
CA LYS A 532 -34.59 24.63 -9.00
C LYS A 532 -34.05 23.62 -7.97
N TYR A 533 -34.73 23.51 -6.84
CA TYR A 533 -34.32 22.64 -5.73
C TYR A 533 -35.37 21.55 -5.49
N TYR A 534 -34.94 20.30 -5.56
CA TYR A 534 -35.82 19.15 -5.39
C TYR A 534 -35.39 18.27 -4.20
N LEU A 535 -36.36 17.86 -3.39
CA LEU A 535 -36.18 16.89 -2.31
C LEU A 535 -36.62 15.49 -2.75
N PHE A 536 -35.83 14.48 -2.42
CA PHE A 536 -36.22 13.09 -2.64
C PHE A 536 -37.22 12.64 -1.57
N LYS A 537 -38.39 12.15 -1.99
CA LYS A 537 -39.42 11.63 -1.07
C LYS A 537 -39.47 10.11 -0.97
N HIS A 538 -38.79 9.39 -1.87
CA HIS A 538 -38.84 7.91 -1.93
C HIS A 538 -37.45 7.29 -1.81
N LEU A 539 -37.25 6.46 -0.79
CA LEU A 539 -36.04 5.66 -0.58
C LEU A 539 -36.24 4.19 -0.98
N HIS A 540 -35.38 3.66 -1.83
CA HIS A 540 -35.33 2.25 -2.20
C HIS A 540 -34.20 1.54 -1.47
N PHE A 541 -34.54 0.65 -0.56
CA PHE A 541 -33.61 -0.23 0.13
C PHE A 541 -33.49 -1.55 -0.64
N GLU A 542 -32.27 -1.88 -1.07
CA GLU A 542 -31.93 -3.14 -1.69
C GLU A 542 -30.99 -3.89 -0.74
N ILE A 543 -31.48 -4.96 -0.14
CA ILE A 543 -30.80 -5.72 0.91
C ILE A 543 -30.40 -7.09 0.37
N LEU A 544 -29.12 -7.40 0.45
CA LEU A 544 -28.56 -8.69 0.08
C LEU A 544 -28.35 -9.56 1.31
N TYR A 545 -28.77 -10.81 1.24
CA TYR A 545 -28.70 -11.77 2.34
C TYR A 545 -28.09 -13.09 1.90
N ASN A 546 -27.46 -13.79 2.85
CA ASN A 546 -26.99 -15.16 2.67
C ASN A 546 -27.50 -15.97 3.86
N LYS A 547 -28.39 -16.95 3.58
CA LYS A 547 -29.07 -17.77 4.61
C LYS A 547 -29.78 -16.91 5.66
N ASP A 548 -29.32 -16.94 6.90
CA ASP A 548 -29.90 -16.27 8.07
C ASP A 548 -29.24 -14.92 8.37
N ARG A 549 -28.44 -14.36 7.45
CA ARG A 549 -27.62 -13.17 7.72
C ARG A 549 -27.73 -12.11 6.64
N VAL A 550 -27.73 -10.85 7.07
CA VAL A 550 -27.61 -9.69 6.18
C VAL A 550 -26.14 -9.51 5.79
N ILE A 551 -25.91 -9.37 4.48
CA ILE A 551 -24.57 -9.24 3.91
C ILE A 551 -24.34 -7.80 3.45
N GLU A 552 -25.28 -7.23 2.71
CA GLU A 552 -25.10 -5.91 2.12
C GLU A 552 -26.42 -5.14 2.10
N VAL A 553 -26.35 -3.82 2.23
CA VAL A 553 -27.47 -2.90 2.06
C VAL A 553 -27.08 -1.80 1.09
N ASN A 554 -28.01 -1.44 0.20
CA ASN A 554 -27.93 -0.31 -0.70
C ASN A 554 -29.17 0.56 -0.52
N VAL A 555 -28.97 1.87 -0.51
CA VAL A 555 -30.07 2.84 -0.59
C VAL A 555 -29.96 3.57 -1.92
N ARG A 556 -31.07 3.65 -2.66
CA ARG A 556 -31.20 4.46 -3.88
C ARG A 556 -32.35 5.42 -3.70
N THR A 557 -32.18 6.67 -4.11
CA THR A 557 -33.28 7.64 -4.17
C THR A 557 -33.94 7.55 -5.54
N ASP A 558 -35.28 7.61 -5.59
CA ASP A 558 -35.99 7.63 -6.87
C ASP A 558 -35.87 9.02 -7.53
N PRO A 559 -35.25 9.14 -8.71
CA PRO A 559 -35.17 10.42 -9.42
C PRO A 559 -36.53 10.94 -9.91
N ASN A 560 -37.57 10.11 -9.96
CA ASN A 560 -38.92 10.49 -10.39
C ASN A 560 -39.82 10.93 -9.22
N ALA A 561 -39.48 10.54 -7.98
CA ALA A 561 -40.22 10.92 -6.78
C ALA A 561 -39.60 12.18 -6.15
N LEU A 562 -39.88 13.32 -6.76
CA LEU A 562 -39.36 14.63 -6.34
C LEU A 562 -40.45 15.49 -5.69
N VAL A 563 -40.03 16.34 -4.76
CA VAL A 563 -40.83 17.44 -4.21
C VAL A 563 -40.10 18.74 -4.54
N ASP A 564 -40.76 19.65 -5.25
CA ASP A 564 -40.21 20.96 -5.57
C ASP A 564 -40.23 21.86 -4.33
N LEU A 565 -39.05 22.39 -3.96
CA LEU A 565 -38.85 23.28 -2.83
C LEU A 565 -38.48 24.69 -3.26
N THR A 566 -38.57 25.04 -4.55
CA THR A 566 -38.03 26.30 -5.09
C THR A 566 -38.73 27.53 -4.53
N GLU A 567 -40.04 27.46 -4.29
CA GLU A 567 -40.84 28.55 -3.73
C GLU A 567 -41.07 28.40 -2.21
N ASP A 568 -41.15 29.51 -1.47
CA ASP A 568 -41.44 29.53 -0.03
C ASP A 568 -42.95 29.36 0.25
N LYS A 569 -43.52 28.26 -0.25
CA LYS A 569 -44.93 27.91 -0.06
C LYS A 569 -45.06 26.65 0.80
N GLU A 570 -46.25 26.42 1.33
CA GLU A 570 -46.55 25.15 2.00
C GLU A 570 -46.56 24.02 0.98
N VAL A 571 -45.78 22.97 1.24
CA VAL A 571 -45.67 21.82 0.35
C VAL A 571 -46.04 20.54 1.11
N LEU A 572 -46.89 19.72 0.50
CA LEU A 572 -47.20 18.38 1.02
C LEU A 572 -46.13 17.39 0.56
N ALA A 573 -45.41 16.82 1.53
CA ALA A 573 -44.38 15.81 1.30
C ALA A 573 -44.85 14.46 1.87
N ASP A 574 -45.10 13.51 0.97
CA ASP A 574 -45.43 12.13 1.30
C ASP A 574 -44.15 11.29 1.22
N PHE A 575 -43.56 10.97 2.38
CA PHE A 575 -42.33 10.18 2.46
C PHE A 575 -42.64 8.68 2.35
N MET A 576 -41.99 8.02 1.39
CA MET A 576 -42.24 6.61 1.04
C MET A 576 -40.94 5.81 0.99
N TYR A 577 -41.07 4.49 1.12
CA TYR A 577 -39.93 3.58 0.96
C TYR A 577 -40.32 2.25 0.31
N THR A 578 -39.33 1.62 -0.31
CA THR A 578 -39.45 0.28 -0.91
C THR A 578 -38.32 -0.59 -0.37
N VAL A 579 -38.60 -1.86 -0.14
CA VAL A 579 -37.63 -2.85 0.37
C VAL A 579 -37.62 -4.04 -0.57
N LYS A 580 -36.45 -4.33 -1.14
CA LYS A 580 -36.20 -5.51 -1.99
C LYS A 580 -35.12 -6.38 -1.39
N TRP A 581 -35.35 -7.68 -1.34
CA TRP A 581 -34.40 -8.66 -0.84
C TRP A 581 -33.78 -9.45 -1.99
N LYS A 582 -32.47 -9.69 -1.94
CA LYS A 582 -31.76 -10.48 -2.94
C LYS A 582 -30.80 -11.46 -2.27
N GLU A 583 -30.81 -12.71 -2.72
CA GLU A 583 -29.88 -13.70 -2.21
C GLU A 583 -28.47 -13.50 -2.81
N THR A 584 -27.43 -13.74 -2.00
CA THR A 584 -26.03 -13.67 -2.41
C THR A 584 -25.22 -14.85 -1.87
N ASP A 585 -24.26 -15.32 -2.67
CA ASP A 585 -23.31 -16.37 -2.27
C ASP A 585 -22.16 -15.86 -1.40
N THR A 586 -22.08 -14.56 -1.17
CA THR A 586 -21.00 -13.94 -0.39
C THR A 586 -21.07 -14.38 1.07
N PRO A 587 -19.99 -14.97 1.63
CA PRO A 587 -20.00 -15.41 3.02
C PRO A 587 -19.98 -14.20 3.96
N PHE A 588 -20.57 -14.36 5.16
CA PHE A 588 -20.70 -13.29 6.15
C PHE A 588 -19.34 -12.66 6.53
N GLU A 589 -18.27 -13.45 6.53
CA GLU A 589 -16.92 -12.98 6.84
C GLU A 589 -16.41 -11.96 5.81
N LYS A 590 -16.89 -12.04 4.56
CA LYS A 590 -16.54 -11.12 3.46
C LYS A 590 -17.55 -10.01 3.24
N ARG A 591 -18.58 -9.89 4.09
CA ARG A 591 -19.65 -8.88 3.92
C ARG A 591 -19.13 -7.44 3.89
N MET A 592 -17.96 -7.22 4.47
CA MET A 592 -17.30 -5.91 4.56
C MET A 592 -16.41 -5.60 3.35
N ASP A 593 -16.16 -6.56 2.46
CA ASP A 593 -15.28 -6.38 1.32
C ASP A 593 -15.81 -5.33 0.34
N LYS A 594 -17.12 -5.17 0.21
CA LYS A 594 -17.72 -4.09 -0.60
C LYS A 594 -17.26 -2.70 -0.16
N TYR A 595 -17.27 -2.46 1.15
CA TYR A 595 -16.94 -1.14 1.70
C TYR A 595 -15.45 -0.86 1.58
N SER A 596 -14.59 -1.88 1.73
CA SER A 596 -13.16 -1.75 1.44
C SER A 596 -12.88 -1.60 -0.06
N GLN A 597 -13.65 -2.25 -0.93
CA GLN A 597 -13.54 -2.13 -2.40
C GLN A 597 -14.01 -0.77 -2.93
N SER A 598 -15.04 -0.17 -2.33
CA SER A 598 -15.51 1.18 -2.69
C SER A 598 -14.46 2.27 -2.42
N SER A 599 -13.59 2.06 -1.42
CA SER A 599 -12.37 2.84 -1.21
C SER A 599 -11.20 2.39 -2.10
N ASN A 600 -11.13 1.11 -2.44
CA ASN A 600 -10.08 0.50 -3.26
C ASN A 600 -10.50 0.45 -4.74
N MET A 601 -10.76 1.62 -5.34
CA MET A 601 -10.98 1.67 -6.80
C MET A 601 -9.68 1.23 -7.51
N PRO A 602 -9.71 0.18 -8.37
CA PRO A 602 -8.49 -0.45 -8.91
C PRO A 602 -7.52 0.51 -9.61
N HIS A 603 -8.05 1.56 -10.25
CA HIS A 603 -7.27 2.57 -10.97
C HIS A 603 -6.38 3.45 -10.06
N HIS A 604 -6.80 3.68 -8.81
CA HIS A 604 -5.96 4.42 -7.87
C HIS A 604 -4.88 3.52 -7.28
N LEU A 605 -5.13 2.22 -7.07
CA LEU A 605 -4.16 1.32 -6.43
C LEU A 605 -2.87 1.14 -7.23
N GLU A 606 -2.93 1.03 -8.56
CA GLU A 606 -1.73 0.91 -9.39
C GLU A 606 -0.91 2.21 -9.39
N ILE A 607 -1.58 3.36 -9.45
CA ILE A 607 -0.95 4.69 -9.34
C ILE A 607 -0.36 4.88 -7.93
N HIS A 608 -1.05 4.41 -6.88
CA HIS A 608 -0.56 4.40 -5.51
C HIS A 608 0.69 3.53 -5.39
N TRP A 609 0.65 2.25 -5.79
CA TRP A 609 1.81 1.36 -5.72
C TRP A 609 3.00 1.89 -6.52
N PHE A 610 2.76 2.43 -7.72
CA PHE A 610 3.80 3.04 -8.54
C PHE A 610 4.42 4.27 -7.85
N SER A 611 3.59 5.17 -7.32
CA SER A 611 4.05 6.34 -6.57
C SER A 611 4.76 5.99 -5.27
N ILE A 612 4.34 4.91 -4.60
CA ILE A 612 4.91 4.43 -3.34
C ILE A 612 6.26 3.78 -3.57
N ILE A 613 6.38 2.95 -4.62
CA ILE A 613 7.66 2.35 -5.00
C ILE A 613 8.61 3.47 -5.43
N ASN A 614 8.15 4.44 -6.22
CA ASN A 614 8.98 5.56 -6.65
C ASN A 614 9.43 6.44 -5.46
N SER A 615 8.54 6.73 -4.51
CA SER A 615 8.88 7.47 -3.30
C SER A 615 9.84 6.69 -2.39
N CYS A 616 9.56 5.40 -2.12
CA CYS A 616 10.45 4.55 -1.32
C CYS A 616 11.84 4.44 -1.94
N VAL A 617 11.93 4.19 -3.26
CA VAL A 617 13.20 4.09 -3.98
C VAL A 617 13.93 5.43 -3.97
N THR A 618 13.25 6.54 -4.27
CA THR A 618 13.84 7.88 -4.24
C THR A 618 14.38 8.22 -2.87
N VAL A 619 13.64 7.90 -1.81
CA VAL A 619 14.04 8.20 -0.43
C VAL A 619 15.17 7.28 0.04
N LEU A 620 15.17 6.00 -0.33
CA LEU A 620 16.29 5.09 -0.06
C LEU A 620 17.56 5.53 -0.80
N LEU A 621 17.42 6.01 -2.04
CA LEU A 621 18.54 6.56 -2.82
C LEU A 621 19.05 7.88 -2.21
N LEU A 622 18.17 8.80 -1.82
CA LEU A 622 18.54 10.07 -1.18
C LEU A 622 19.18 9.86 0.19
N THR A 623 18.63 8.97 1.01
CA THR A 623 19.21 8.63 2.33
C THR A 623 20.54 7.89 2.17
N GLY A 624 20.65 6.95 1.22
CA GLY A 624 21.92 6.31 0.87
C GLY A 624 22.97 7.31 0.39
N PHE A 625 22.59 8.25 -0.48
CA PHE A 625 23.45 9.34 -0.96
C PHE A 625 23.91 10.27 0.17
N LEU A 626 23.01 10.66 1.07
CA LEU A 626 23.36 11.55 2.17
C LEU A 626 24.21 10.81 3.22
N ALA A 627 23.92 9.52 3.50
CA ALA A 627 24.71 8.64 4.37
C ALA A 627 26.13 8.47 3.87
N THR A 628 26.28 8.31 2.58
CA THR A 628 27.59 8.15 1.97
C THR A 628 28.40 9.43 1.94
N ILE A 629 27.79 10.59 1.69
CA ILE A 629 28.45 11.90 1.86
C ILE A 629 28.94 12.05 3.30
N LEU A 630 28.07 11.81 4.27
CA LEU A 630 28.43 11.96 5.69
C LEU A 630 29.56 11.01 6.07
N MET A 631 29.50 9.73 5.68
CA MET A 631 30.56 8.75 5.96
C MET A 631 31.87 9.09 5.26
N ARG A 632 31.82 9.64 4.03
CA ARG A 632 33.03 10.07 3.30
C ARG A 632 33.66 11.30 3.92
N VAL A 633 32.86 12.30 4.29
CA VAL A 633 33.33 13.50 4.99
C VAL A 633 33.92 13.10 6.34
N LEU A 634 33.21 12.27 7.12
CA LEU A 634 33.72 11.75 8.38
C LEU A 634 35.02 10.97 8.19
N LYS A 635 35.11 10.05 7.23
CA LYS A 635 36.32 9.26 6.97
C LYS A 635 37.48 10.15 6.55
N ASN A 636 37.25 11.12 5.65
CA ASN A 636 38.28 12.07 5.23
C ASN A 636 38.74 12.94 6.40
N ASP A 637 37.81 13.41 7.23
CA ASP A 637 38.14 14.21 8.41
C ASP A 637 38.90 13.36 9.44
N PHE A 638 38.49 12.11 9.70
CA PHE A 638 39.24 11.17 10.55
C PHE A 638 40.66 10.89 10.03
N VAL A 639 40.83 10.69 8.72
CA VAL A 639 42.17 10.46 8.11
C VAL A 639 43.03 11.71 8.20
N LYS A 640 42.47 12.90 7.92
CA LYS A 640 43.17 14.18 8.05
C LYS A 640 43.67 14.38 9.48
N TYR A 641 42.79 14.20 10.48
CA TYR A 641 43.16 14.38 11.88
C TYR A 641 44.03 13.25 12.45
N ALA A 642 44.04 12.06 11.85
CA ALA A 642 44.96 10.98 12.24
C ALA A 642 46.40 11.23 11.73
N HIS A 643 46.55 11.84 10.55
CA HIS A 643 47.85 12.31 10.06
C HIS A 643 48.37 13.53 10.82
N ASP A 644 47.49 14.44 11.24
CA ASP A 644 47.87 15.59 12.08
C ASP A 644 48.37 15.13 13.47
N GLU A 645 47.84 14.03 14.04
CA GLU A 645 48.34 13.40 15.29
C GLU A 645 49.77 12.82 15.15
N GLU A 646 50.18 12.37 13.96
CA GLU A 646 51.54 11.85 13.71
C GLU A 646 52.57 12.95 13.43
N THR A 647 52.13 14.19 13.17
CA THR A 647 52.99 15.29 12.69
C THR A 647 53.09 16.51 13.61
N ALA A 648 52.38 16.55 14.75
CA ALA A 648 52.26 17.78 15.54
C ALA A 648 52.51 17.59 17.06
N GLU A 649 53.68 18.05 17.53
CA GLU A 649 53.82 18.56 18.89
C GLU A 649 53.30 20.03 19.01
N ASP A 650 52.96 20.71 17.89
CA ASP A 650 52.66 22.16 17.88
C ASP A 650 51.53 22.65 16.92
N GLN A 651 50.62 21.79 16.41
CA GLN A 651 49.47 22.25 15.61
C GLN A 651 48.18 22.36 16.43
N GLU A 652 47.53 23.52 16.37
CA GLU A 652 46.23 23.78 17.01
C GLU A 652 45.13 22.84 16.46
N GLU A 653 44.44 22.11 17.36
CA GLU A 653 43.30 21.26 17.00
C GLU A 653 42.24 22.10 16.24
N THR A 654 41.74 21.65 15.08
CA THR A 654 40.73 22.40 14.31
C THR A 654 39.39 21.66 14.20
N GLY A 655 38.29 22.40 13.99
CA GLY A 655 36.96 21.85 13.74
C GLY A 655 36.28 21.24 14.97
N TRP A 656 35.60 20.10 14.81
CA TRP A 656 34.82 19.52 15.91
C TRP A 656 35.69 19.00 17.07
N LYS A 657 36.94 18.59 16.84
CA LYS A 657 37.86 18.20 17.93
C LYS A 657 38.17 19.39 18.86
N TYR A 658 38.30 20.59 18.31
CA TYR A 658 38.62 21.83 19.04
C TYR A 658 37.61 22.20 20.13
N ILE A 659 36.33 21.84 19.93
CA ILE A 659 35.23 22.15 20.84
C ILE A 659 34.94 21.03 21.85
N HIS A 660 35.82 20.02 21.99
CA HIS A 660 35.63 18.88 22.90
C HIS A 660 35.29 19.30 24.34
N GLY A 661 35.84 20.42 24.80
CA GLY A 661 35.59 21.01 26.12
C GLY A 661 34.25 21.72 26.31
N ASP A 662 33.44 21.91 25.26
CA ASP A 662 32.18 22.67 25.32
C ASP A 662 30.95 21.91 24.79
N VAL A 663 31.14 20.84 24.02
CA VAL A 663 30.06 20.10 23.33
C VAL A 663 28.99 19.52 24.26
N PHE A 664 29.38 19.07 25.45
CA PHE A 664 28.45 18.47 26.42
C PHE A 664 27.92 19.48 27.45
N ARG A 665 28.13 20.78 27.23
CA ARG A 665 27.56 21.84 28.07
C ARG A 665 26.04 21.78 27.99
N TYR A 666 25.40 21.73 29.16
CA TYR A 666 23.95 21.55 29.24
C TYR A 666 23.17 22.69 28.57
N PRO A 667 22.02 22.38 27.94
CA PRO A 667 21.25 23.37 27.21
C PRO A 667 20.64 24.42 28.15
N LYS A 668 20.49 25.65 27.61
CA LYS A 668 19.67 26.69 28.25
C LYS A 668 18.23 26.16 28.38
N TYR A 669 17.58 26.40 29.53
CA TYR A 669 16.23 25.90 29.84
C TYR A 669 16.09 24.36 29.89
N LYS A 670 16.97 23.70 30.66
CA LYS A 670 17.01 22.24 30.88
C LYS A 670 15.64 21.59 31.15
N SER A 671 14.73 22.26 31.88
CA SER A 671 13.40 21.73 32.20
C SER A 671 12.49 21.66 30.98
N VAL A 672 12.40 22.72 30.17
CA VAL A 672 11.57 22.71 28.95
C VAL A 672 12.08 21.66 27.97
N PHE A 673 13.40 21.55 27.85
CA PHE A 673 14.03 20.56 26.98
C PHE A 673 13.70 19.12 27.40
N ALA A 674 13.89 18.78 28.69
CA ALA A 674 13.58 17.46 29.20
C ALA A 674 12.08 17.15 29.11
N ALA A 675 11.21 18.13 29.35
CA ALA A 675 9.77 17.98 29.17
C ALA A 675 9.39 17.69 27.70
N ALA A 676 9.98 18.43 26.74
CA ALA A 676 9.74 18.22 25.31
C ALA A 676 10.20 16.83 24.85
N LEU A 677 11.34 16.35 25.32
CA LEU A 677 11.81 14.98 25.05
C LEU A 677 10.89 13.92 25.66
N GLY A 678 10.32 14.20 26.83
CA GLY A 678 9.35 13.31 27.47
C GLY A 678 8.07 13.19 26.67
N SER A 679 7.44 14.32 26.36
CA SER A 679 6.22 14.37 25.55
C SER A 679 6.43 13.77 24.15
N GLY A 680 7.56 14.07 23.50
CA GLY A 680 7.88 13.47 22.19
C GLY A 680 8.13 11.96 22.25
N SER A 681 8.74 11.44 23.32
CA SER A 681 8.91 9.99 23.53
C SER A 681 7.56 9.28 23.74
N GLN A 682 6.62 9.92 24.46
CA GLN A 682 5.26 9.41 24.62
C GLN A 682 4.52 9.36 23.28
N LEU A 683 4.56 10.44 22.50
CA LEU A 683 3.92 10.51 21.17
C LEU A 683 4.50 9.48 20.20
N PHE A 684 5.82 9.26 20.24
CA PHE A 684 6.48 8.19 19.49
C PHE A 684 5.96 6.80 19.88
N ALA A 685 5.83 6.52 21.17
CA ALA A 685 5.29 5.26 21.67
C ALA A 685 3.82 5.05 21.26
N ILE A 686 3.00 6.12 21.31
CA ILE A 686 1.61 6.08 20.84
C ILE A 686 1.56 5.72 19.36
N ALA A 687 2.36 6.39 18.51
CA ALA A 687 2.39 6.12 17.08
C ALA A 687 2.72 4.64 16.79
N ILE A 688 3.76 4.09 17.42
CA ILE A 688 4.14 2.68 17.25
C ILE A 688 3.02 1.74 17.69
N LEU A 689 2.42 1.96 18.86
CA LEU A 689 1.37 1.08 19.38
C LEU A 689 0.11 1.11 18.49
N VAL A 690 -0.27 2.29 17.99
CA VAL A 690 -1.37 2.44 17.04
C VAL A 690 -1.06 1.68 15.76
N PHE A 691 0.15 1.82 15.19
CA PHE A 691 0.51 1.05 13.99
C PHE A 691 0.51 -0.46 14.23
N MET A 692 0.98 -0.93 15.38
CA MET A 692 0.95 -2.36 15.72
C MET A 692 -0.48 -2.88 15.80
N LEU A 693 -1.40 -2.15 16.44
CA LEU A 693 -2.82 -2.51 16.49
C LEU A 693 -3.47 -2.46 15.10
N ALA A 694 -3.09 -1.49 14.27
CA ALA A 694 -3.56 -1.38 12.89
C ALA A 694 -3.12 -2.60 12.04
N LEU A 695 -1.86 -3.03 12.16
CA LEU A 695 -1.30 -4.19 11.46
C LEU A 695 -1.94 -5.51 11.89
N VAL A 696 -2.32 -5.63 13.17
CA VAL A 696 -3.08 -6.78 13.69
C VAL A 696 -4.54 -6.78 13.20
N GLY A 697 -5.03 -5.66 12.67
CA GLY A 697 -6.39 -5.52 12.15
C GLY A 697 -7.42 -5.07 13.18
N VAL A 698 -7.00 -4.46 14.29
CA VAL A 698 -7.90 -3.98 15.35
C VAL A 698 -8.75 -2.79 14.88
N PHE A 699 -8.18 -1.92 14.04
CA PHE A 699 -8.85 -0.75 13.46
C PHE A 699 -9.53 -1.06 12.13
N TYR A 700 -10.23 -2.20 12.08
CA TYR A 700 -11.09 -2.49 10.93
C TYR A 700 -12.10 -1.34 10.75
N PRO A 701 -12.41 -0.90 9.51
CA PRO A 701 -13.18 0.32 9.22
C PRO A 701 -14.54 0.45 9.91
N TYR A 702 -15.01 -0.64 10.51
CA TYR A 702 -16.35 -0.75 11.06
C TYR A 702 -16.39 -0.93 12.59
N ASN A 703 -15.26 -1.08 13.28
CA ASN A 703 -15.26 -1.00 14.75
C ASN A 703 -15.38 0.48 15.15
N ARG A 704 -16.62 0.98 15.19
CA ARG A 704 -16.93 2.42 15.29
C ARG A 704 -16.25 3.04 16.50
N GLY A 705 -15.51 4.12 16.26
CA GLY A 705 -14.80 4.82 17.33
C GLY A 705 -13.66 4.03 18.00
N ALA A 706 -13.30 2.83 17.51
CA ALA A 706 -12.24 2.02 18.11
C ALA A 706 -10.88 2.73 18.03
N LEU A 707 -10.62 3.45 16.94
CA LEU A 707 -9.41 4.28 16.79
C LEU A 707 -9.35 5.37 17.86
N PHE A 708 -10.43 6.15 18.05
CA PHE A 708 -10.48 7.20 19.08
C PHE A 708 -10.40 6.64 20.50
N THR A 709 -11.07 5.53 20.77
CA THR A 709 -11.01 4.85 22.08
C THR A 709 -9.59 4.36 22.36
N ALA A 710 -8.96 3.70 21.38
CA ALA A 710 -7.59 3.23 21.50
C ALA A 710 -6.62 4.41 21.70
N LEU A 711 -6.80 5.53 20.99
CA LEU A 711 -5.97 6.72 21.19
C LEU A 711 -6.04 7.23 22.64
N VAL A 712 -7.24 7.36 23.22
CA VAL A 712 -7.40 7.79 24.62
C VAL A 712 -6.73 6.82 25.59
N VAL A 713 -6.97 5.51 25.41
CA VAL A 713 -6.42 4.46 26.30
C VAL A 713 -4.89 4.38 26.17
N ILE A 714 -4.35 4.33 24.96
CA ILE A 714 -2.90 4.27 24.71
C ILE A 714 -2.23 5.54 25.21
N TYR A 715 -2.84 6.72 25.02
CA TYR A 715 -2.31 7.96 25.58
C TYR A 715 -2.18 7.90 27.10
N ALA A 716 -3.22 7.41 27.79
CA ALA A 716 -3.22 7.26 29.24
C ALA A 716 -2.13 6.26 29.71
N LEU A 717 -2.00 5.11 29.04
CA LEU A 717 -1.03 4.07 29.40
C LEU A 717 0.43 4.49 29.12
N THR A 718 0.67 5.25 28.05
CA THR A 718 2.02 5.70 27.66
C THR A 718 2.52 6.91 28.46
N SER A 719 1.68 7.54 29.28
CA SER A 719 2.06 8.68 30.13
C SER A 719 3.22 8.39 31.08
N GLY A 720 3.34 7.15 31.56
CA GLY A 720 4.50 6.71 32.36
C GLY A 720 5.83 6.78 31.61
N VAL A 721 5.83 6.56 30.28
CA VAL A 721 7.03 6.71 29.43
C VAL A 721 7.46 8.17 29.36
N ALA A 722 6.51 9.10 29.21
CA ALA A 722 6.78 10.54 29.26
C ALA A 722 7.40 10.95 30.60
N GLY A 723 6.81 10.50 31.71
CA GLY A 723 7.30 10.81 33.06
C GLY A 723 8.70 10.27 33.30
N TYR A 724 8.94 9.00 32.93
CA TYR A 724 10.24 8.34 33.06
C TYR A 724 11.31 9.06 32.27
N THR A 725 11.08 9.30 30.98
CA THR A 725 12.07 9.92 30.09
C THR A 725 12.35 11.37 30.47
N ALA A 726 11.33 12.17 30.82
CA ALA A 726 11.50 13.54 31.25
C ALA A 726 12.25 13.66 32.58
N ALA A 727 11.86 12.90 33.61
CA ALA A 727 12.50 12.95 34.93
C ALA A 727 13.92 12.40 34.90
N SER A 728 14.14 11.28 34.21
CA SER A 728 15.47 10.68 34.05
C SER A 728 16.44 11.65 33.37
N PHE A 729 16.03 12.25 32.24
CA PHE A 729 16.89 13.17 31.51
C PHE A 729 17.08 14.50 32.24
N TYR A 730 16.06 15.02 32.92
CA TYR A 730 16.19 16.25 33.72
C TYR A 730 17.18 16.09 34.89
N CYS A 731 17.11 14.95 35.60
CA CYS A 731 18.07 14.62 36.66
C CYS A 731 19.49 14.40 36.10
N GLN A 732 19.64 13.82 34.91
CA GLN A 732 20.92 13.70 34.21
C GLN A 732 21.57 15.05 33.88
N LEU A 733 20.76 16.10 33.68
CA LEU A 733 21.24 17.46 33.44
C LEU A 733 21.43 18.26 34.75
N GLU A 734 21.52 17.59 35.90
CA GLU A 734 21.64 18.18 37.25
C GLU A 734 20.43 19.04 37.66
N GLY A 735 19.24 18.70 37.17
CA GLY A 735 18.00 19.34 37.57
C GLY A 735 17.52 18.86 38.95
N THR A 736 17.19 19.80 39.86
CA THR A 736 16.71 19.48 41.22
C THR A 736 15.18 19.40 41.33
N ASN A 737 14.47 20.27 40.62
CA ASN A 737 13.01 20.43 40.71
C ASN A 737 12.23 19.48 39.77
N TRP A 738 12.44 18.17 39.90
CA TRP A 738 11.86 17.15 39.01
C TRP A 738 10.31 17.13 39.00
N VAL A 739 9.66 17.51 40.11
CA VAL A 739 8.18 17.60 40.18
C VAL A 739 7.65 18.70 39.26
N ARG A 740 8.26 19.89 39.26
CA ARG A 740 7.90 20.98 38.36
C ARG A 740 8.13 20.61 36.90
N ASN A 741 9.19 19.83 36.63
CA ASN A 741 9.46 19.29 35.31
C ASN A 741 8.37 18.32 34.84
N LEU A 742 7.88 17.42 35.71
CA LEU A 742 6.78 16.51 35.38
C LEU A 742 5.46 17.24 35.09
N LEU A 743 5.12 18.27 35.88
CA LEU A 743 3.95 19.11 35.60
C LEU A 743 4.07 19.78 34.22
N LEU A 744 5.27 20.27 33.88
CA LEU A 744 5.54 20.81 32.56
C LEU A 744 5.38 19.74 31.46
N THR A 745 5.92 18.53 31.64
CA THR A 745 5.76 17.41 30.68
C THR A 745 4.29 17.06 30.44
N GLY A 746 3.49 16.98 31.49
CA GLY A 746 2.05 16.68 31.38
C GLY A 746 1.27 17.79 30.68
N SER A 747 1.68 19.06 30.88
CA SER A 747 0.98 20.22 30.29
C SER A 747 1.45 20.60 28.88
N LEU A 748 2.66 20.21 28.46
CA LEU A 748 3.27 20.71 27.22
C LEU A 748 2.47 20.34 25.96
N PHE A 749 1.95 19.12 25.89
CA PHE A 749 1.07 18.69 24.80
C PHE A 749 -0.42 18.80 25.16
N CYS A 750 -0.81 18.37 26.37
CA CYS A 750 -2.21 18.43 26.80
C CYS A 750 -2.77 19.84 26.90
N GLY A 751 -1.95 20.83 27.30
CA GLY A 751 -2.39 22.22 27.47
C GLY A 751 -2.88 22.83 26.15
N PRO A 752 -2.02 22.91 25.11
CA PRO A 752 -2.45 23.36 23.79
C PRO A 752 -3.61 22.54 23.21
N LEU A 753 -3.59 21.21 23.37
CA LEU A 753 -4.69 20.35 22.91
C LEU A 753 -6.01 20.69 23.60
N PHE A 754 -5.99 20.91 24.92
CA PHE A 754 -7.16 21.29 25.70
C PHE A 754 -7.69 22.67 25.32
N LEU A 755 -6.81 23.64 25.09
CA LEU A 755 -7.21 24.99 24.65
C LEU A 755 -7.87 24.95 23.26
N THR A 756 -7.25 24.24 22.31
CA THR A 756 -7.83 24.03 20.98
C THR A 756 -9.17 23.30 21.10
N PHE A 757 -9.25 22.24 21.90
CA PHE A 757 -10.49 21.52 22.14
C PHE A 757 -11.59 22.44 22.71
N CYS A 758 -11.29 23.26 23.71
CA CYS A 758 -12.26 24.21 24.28
C CYS A 758 -12.78 25.19 23.23
N PHE A 759 -11.89 25.73 22.40
CA PHE A 759 -12.27 26.62 21.30
C PHE A 759 -13.16 25.89 20.28
N LEU A 760 -12.74 24.74 19.77
CA LEU A 760 -13.50 23.97 18.76
C LEU A 760 -14.83 23.47 19.29
N ASN A 761 -14.89 23.02 20.54
CA ASN A 761 -16.13 22.59 21.17
C ASN A 761 -17.10 23.78 21.37
N THR A 762 -16.59 24.98 21.67
CA THR A 762 -17.41 26.20 21.72
C THR A 762 -18.01 26.53 20.35
N VAL A 763 -17.22 26.40 19.27
CA VAL A 763 -17.71 26.57 17.89
C VAL A 763 -18.77 25.52 17.56
N ALA A 764 -18.55 24.24 17.90
CA ALA A 764 -19.54 23.19 17.65
C ALA A 764 -20.84 23.41 18.41
N ILE A 765 -20.78 23.87 19.66
CA ILE A 765 -21.96 24.23 20.45
C ILE A 765 -22.72 25.40 19.79
N ALA A 766 -22.00 26.43 19.33
CA ALA A 766 -22.62 27.58 18.65
C ALA A 766 -23.37 27.18 17.37
N TYR A 767 -22.91 26.15 16.67
CA TYR A 767 -23.57 25.60 15.48
C TYR A 767 -24.59 24.49 15.81
N ASN A 768 -24.75 24.04 17.06
CA ASN A 768 -25.54 22.85 17.43
C ASN A 768 -25.12 21.58 16.66
N ALA A 769 -23.83 21.43 16.35
CA ALA A 769 -23.31 20.28 15.61
C ALA A 769 -23.17 19.04 16.50
N THR A 770 -23.31 17.84 15.93
CA THR A 770 -23.09 16.56 16.64
C THR A 770 -21.63 16.33 17.05
N ALA A 771 -20.71 17.06 16.41
CA ALA A 771 -19.30 17.15 16.81
C ALA A 771 -19.10 17.76 18.21
N ALA A 772 -20.10 18.47 18.77
CA ALA A 772 -20.05 18.96 20.14
C ALA A 772 -20.08 17.79 21.13
N LEU A 773 -19.09 17.73 22.01
CA LEU A 773 -19.03 16.69 23.03
C LEU A 773 -19.97 17.01 24.20
N PRO A 774 -20.82 16.07 24.63
CA PRO A 774 -21.66 16.24 25.81
C PRO A 774 -20.80 16.46 27.07
N PHE A 775 -21.32 17.23 28.03
CA PHE A 775 -20.64 17.51 29.29
C PHE A 775 -20.21 16.24 30.02
N GLY A 776 -21.07 15.20 30.04
CA GLY A 776 -20.75 13.92 30.67
C GLY A 776 -19.49 13.25 30.09
N THR A 777 -19.32 13.29 28.78
CA THR A 777 -18.13 12.73 28.10
C THR A 777 -16.87 13.52 28.43
N ILE A 778 -16.96 14.84 28.52
CA ILE A 778 -15.84 15.70 28.93
C ILE A 778 -15.40 15.33 30.35
N VAL A 779 -16.36 15.15 31.28
CA VAL A 779 -16.06 14.70 32.65
C VAL A 779 -15.37 13.34 32.66
N VAL A 780 -15.84 12.37 31.85
CA VAL A 780 -15.20 11.05 31.73
C VAL A 780 -13.73 11.17 31.26
N ILE A 781 -13.45 11.99 30.25
CA ILE A 781 -12.08 12.21 29.75
C ILE A 781 -11.21 12.85 30.83
N VAL A 782 -11.72 13.85 31.55
CA VAL A 782 -11.01 14.49 32.66
C VAL A 782 -10.74 13.50 33.80
N LEU A 783 -11.69 12.62 34.12
CA LEU A 783 -11.50 11.57 35.12
C LEU A 783 -10.45 10.55 34.70
N ILE A 784 -10.43 10.12 33.43
CA ILE A 784 -9.37 9.25 32.90
C ILE A 784 -8.00 9.95 33.00
N TRP A 785 -7.94 11.25 32.71
CA TRP A 785 -6.72 12.02 32.85
C TRP A 785 -6.25 12.10 34.31
N LEU A 786 -7.16 12.42 35.25
CA LEU A 786 -6.85 12.57 36.67
C LEU A 786 -6.53 11.25 37.38
N LEU A 787 -7.28 10.17 37.09
CA LEU A 787 -7.19 8.91 37.82
C LEU A 787 -6.20 7.92 37.21
N VAL A 788 -5.93 8.03 35.91
CA VAL A 788 -5.03 7.11 35.20
C VAL A 788 -3.78 7.85 34.73
N THR A 789 -3.95 8.88 33.90
CA THR A 789 -2.82 9.53 33.20
C THR A 789 -1.87 10.24 34.17
N SER A 790 -2.39 11.03 35.10
CA SER A 790 -1.58 11.80 36.06
C SER A 790 -0.81 10.89 37.05
N PRO A 791 -1.43 9.86 37.69
CA PRO A 791 -0.70 8.91 38.52
C PRO A 791 0.37 8.13 37.76
N LEU A 792 0.09 7.63 36.56
CA LEU A 792 1.06 6.92 35.73
C LEU A 792 2.24 7.83 35.33
N LEU A 793 1.97 9.10 35.01
CA LEU A 793 3.01 10.11 34.76
C LEU A 793 3.93 10.30 35.98
N VAL A 794 3.36 10.41 37.17
CA VAL A 794 4.13 10.57 38.43
C VAL A 794 4.91 9.30 38.76
N LEU A 795 4.31 8.12 38.65
CA LEU A 795 4.98 6.83 38.86
C LEU A 795 6.16 6.65 37.90
N GLY A 796 5.96 6.95 36.62
CA GLY A 796 7.02 6.99 35.62
C GLY A 796 8.12 7.97 36.00
N GLY A 797 7.76 9.16 36.48
CA GLY A 797 8.69 10.17 36.96
C GLY A 797 9.53 9.73 38.17
N ILE A 798 8.91 9.06 39.15
CA ILE A 798 9.61 8.48 40.32
C ILE A 798 10.59 7.40 39.85
N ALA A 799 10.15 6.51 38.95
CA ALA A 799 11.02 5.48 38.36
C ALA A 799 12.20 6.11 37.60
N GLY A 800 11.96 7.16 36.81
CA GLY A 800 12.99 7.88 36.07
C GLY A 800 14.01 8.58 36.97
N LYS A 801 13.56 9.17 38.08
CA LYS A 801 14.42 9.76 39.11
C LYS A 801 15.28 8.72 39.81
N ASN A 802 14.71 7.57 40.15
CA ASN A 802 15.40 6.50 40.90
C ASN A 802 16.38 5.73 40.01
N SER A 803 16.09 5.60 38.71
CA SER A 803 16.97 4.96 37.73
C SER A 803 18.09 5.87 37.22
N LYS A 804 18.51 6.87 38.00
CA LYS A 804 19.53 7.84 37.59
C LYS A 804 20.87 7.14 37.31
N ALA A 805 21.23 7.04 36.04
CA ALA A 805 22.62 6.93 35.64
C ALA A 805 23.17 8.36 35.51
N GLU A 806 24.38 8.62 36.02
CA GLU A 806 25.08 9.87 35.72
C GLU A 806 25.14 10.07 34.20
N PHE A 807 25.02 11.32 33.76
CA PHE A 807 25.18 11.62 32.34
C PHE A 807 26.64 11.35 31.95
N GLN A 808 26.88 10.20 31.34
CA GLN A 808 28.21 9.81 30.86
C GLN A 808 28.59 10.65 29.64
N ALA A 809 29.10 11.86 29.90
CA ALA A 809 29.78 12.67 28.90
C ALA A 809 31.17 12.05 28.63
N PRO A 810 31.51 11.74 27.36
CA PRO A 810 32.83 11.24 27.00
C PRO A 810 33.99 12.18 27.35
N VAL A 811 33.72 13.49 27.41
CA VAL A 811 34.73 14.53 27.63
C VAL A 811 34.25 15.52 28.71
N ARG A 812 35.18 16.04 29.51
CA ARG A 812 34.91 17.03 30.56
C ARG A 812 34.70 18.43 29.97
N THR A 813 33.79 19.19 30.56
CA THR A 813 33.53 20.57 30.13
C THR A 813 34.47 21.58 30.81
N THR A 814 34.95 22.56 30.06
CA THR A 814 35.76 23.68 30.56
C THR A 814 34.93 24.69 31.34
N LYS A 815 35.59 25.50 32.19
CA LYS A 815 34.92 26.48 33.05
C LYS A 815 34.23 27.61 32.24
N TYR A 816 34.90 28.12 31.22
CA TYR A 816 34.40 29.21 30.38
C TYR A 816 34.05 28.69 28.98
N PRO A 817 32.84 29.02 28.45
CA PRO A 817 32.47 28.63 27.10
C PRO A 817 33.31 29.39 26.07
N ARG A 818 33.78 28.70 25.04
CA ARG A 818 34.39 29.33 23.87
C ARG A 818 33.37 30.17 23.09
N GLU A 819 33.85 31.25 22.48
CA GLU A 819 33.06 32.08 21.57
C GLU A 819 32.78 31.33 20.27
N ILE A 820 31.54 31.43 19.78
CA ILE A 820 31.12 30.79 18.54
C ILE A 820 31.49 31.72 17.39
N PRO A 821 32.23 31.26 16.37
CA PRO A 821 32.61 32.09 15.22
C PRO A 821 31.38 32.58 14.45
N PRO A 822 31.44 33.78 13.82
CA PRO A 822 30.32 34.31 13.06
C PRO A 822 30.01 33.40 11.86
N LEU A 823 28.83 32.79 11.88
CA LEU A 823 28.37 31.89 10.82
C LEU A 823 27.74 32.68 9.67
N PRO A 824 27.94 32.27 8.40
CA PRO A 824 27.16 32.78 7.28
C PRO A 824 25.65 32.59 7.50
N TRP A 825 24.83 33.47 6.95
CA TRP A 825 23.37 33.49 7.19
C TRP A 825 22.70 32.12 6.95
N TYR A 826 23.14 31.38 5.92
CA TYR A 826 22.59 30.07 5.55
C TYR A 826 22.95 28.93 6.53
N ARG A 827 23.91 29.13 7.43
CA ARG A 827 24.26 28.21 8.54
C ARG A 827 23.58 28.60 9.86
N GLY A 828 22.73 29.63 9.85
CA GLY A 828 21.88 29.99 10.98
C GLY A 828 20.81 28.92 11.27
N THR A 829 20.16 29.03 12.43
CA THR A 829 19.16 28.05 12.88
C THR A 829 17.94 27.96 11.95
N LEU A 830 17.41 29.10 11.49
CA LEU A 830 16.19 29.10 10.65
C LEU A 830 16.40 28.46 9.27
N PRO A 831 17.46 28.79 8.49
CA PRO A 831 17.71 28.11 7.21
C PRO A 831 18.01 26.61 7.38
N GLN A 832 18.72 26.23 8.43
CA GLN A 832 18.95 24.81 8.75
C GLN A 832 17.65 24.07 9.08
N MET A 833 16.74 24.68 9.85
CA MET A 833 15.41 24.12 10.09
C MET A 833 14.60 23.97 8.80
N ALA A 834 14.65 24.97 7.91
CA ALA A 834 13.95 24.89 6.63
C ALA A 834 14.48 23.72 5.77
N MET A 835 15.80 23.58 5.65
CA MET A 835 16.41 22.46 4.93
C MET A 835 16.13 21.12 5.61
N ALA A 836 16.19 21.07 6.94
CA ALA A 836 15.98 19.85 7.72
C ALA A 836 14.56 19.30 7.59
N GLY A 837 13.56 20.18 7.53
CA GLY A 837 12.15 19.79 7.44
C GLY A 837 11.66 19.52 6.03
N PHE A 838 12.21 20.21 5.02
CA PHE A 838 11.80 20.06 3.63
C PHE A 838 12.07 18.65 3.09
N LEU A 839 13.23 18.08 3.40
CA LEU A 839 13.63 16.78 2.86
C LEU A 839 12.78 15.60 3.38
N PRO A 840 12.57 15.43 4.70
CA PRO A 840 11.61 14.44 5.21
C PRO A 840 10.18 14.72 4.75
N PHE A 841 9.77 15.99 4.58
CA PHE A 841 8.46 16.32 4.02
C PHE A 841 8.30 15.86 2.56
N SER A 842 9.33 16.08 1.72
CA SER A 842 9.33 15.64 0.32
C SER A 842 9.23 14.12 0.15
N ALA A 843 9.63 13.35 1.17
CA ALA A 843 9.48 11.90 1.19
C ALA A 843 8.02 11.45 1.41
N ILE A 844 7.20 12.26 2.07
CA ILE A 844 5.87 11.85 2.55
C ILE A 844 4.70 12.62 1.91
N TYR A 845 4.95 13.71 1.16
CA TYR A 845 3.88 14.62 0.72
C TYR A 845 2.79 13.94 -0.12
N ILE A 846 3.14 12.92 -0.91
CA ILE A 846 2.17 12.18 -1.73
C ILE A 846 1.23 11.37 -0.82
N GLU A 847 1.79 10.66 0.16
CA GLU A 847 0.99 9.89 1.11
C GLU A 847 0.14 10.80 2.00
N LEU A 848 0.67 11.97 2.35
CA LEU A 848 -0.04 12.97 3.13
C LEU A 848 -1.33 13.44 2.44
N TYR A 849 -1.33 13.58 1.11
CA TYR A 849 -2.54 13.87 0.33
C TYR A 849 -3.64 12.83 0.57
N TYR A 850 -3.27 11.56 0.53
CA TYR A 850 -4.22 10.46 0.69
C TYR A 850 -4.71 10.30 2.14
N ILE A 851 -3.83 10.54 3.11
CA ILE A 851 -4.22 10.64 4.52
C ILE A 851 -5.25 11.76 4.68
N PHE A 852 -5.01 12.94 4.12
CA PHE A 852 -5.94 14.06 4.25
C PHE A 852 -7.27 13.79 3.55
N ALA A 853 -7.24 13.21 2.35
CA ALA A 853 -8.46 12.82 1.63
C ALA A 853 -9.28 11.75 2.36
N SER A 854 -8.65 10.97 3.26
CA SER A 854 -9.35 9.97 4.05
C SER A 854 -9.82 10.48 5.40
N VAL A 855 -9.01 11.26 6.11
CA VAL A 855 -9.35 11.81 7.43
C VAL A 855 -10.39 12.93 7.30
N TRP A 856 -10.25 13.78 6.27
CA TRP A 856 -11.09 14.95 6.02
C TRP A 856 -11.95 14.81 4.77
N GLY A 857 -12.14 13.59 4.27
CA GLY A 857 -13.04 13.28 3.16
C GLY A 857 -13.76 11.96 3.39
N HIS A 858 -14.60 11.57 2.44
CA HIS A 858 -15.45 10.36 2.57
C HIS A 858 -14.76 9.06 2.10
N ARG A 859 -13.43 9.09 1.91
CA ARG A 859 -12.67 7.91 1.46
C ARG A 859 -12.12 7.14 2.65
N ILE A 860 -12.33 5.83 2.69
CA ILE A 860 -11.79 4.97 3.75
C ILE A 860 -10.37 4.53 3.36
N TYR A 861 -9.33 4.97 4.06
CA TYR A 861 -7.96 4.50 3.80
C TYR A 861 -7.70 3.19 4.56
N THR A 862 -7.71 2.06 3.85
CA THR A 862 -7.59 0.74 4.48
C THR A 862 -6.15 0.19 4.53
N ILE A 863 -5.15 0.89 3.98
CA ILE A 863 -3.81 0.34 3.77
C ILE A 863 -2.82 0.76 4.87
N TYR A 864 -3.11 0.35 6.11
CA TYR A 864 -2.27 0.66 7.28
C TYR A 864 -0.82 0.17 7.17
N SER A 865 -0.58 -0.93 6.44
CA SER A 865 0.76 -1.48 6.23
C SER A 865 1.67 -0.52 5.46
N ILE A 866 1.12 0.22 4.50
CA ILE A 866 1.86 1.20 3.71
C ILE A 866 2.16 2.42 4.57
N LEU A 867 1.17 2.91 5.31
CA LEU A 867 1.35 4.04 6.22
C LEU A 867 2.45 3.77 7.26
N PHE A 868 2.57 2.53 7.74
CA PHE A 868 3.63 2.13 8.64
C PHE A 868 5.02 2.17 7.98
N ILE A 869 5.17 1.68 6.74
CA ILE A 869 6.45 1.74 6.01
C ILE A 869 6.88 3.20 5.81
N VAL A 870 5.95 4.06 5.39
CA VAL A 870 6.18 5.49 5.17
C VAL A 870 6.58 6.18 6.47
N PHE A 871 5.95 5.80 7.59
CA PHE A 871 6.33 6.29 8.92
C PHE A 871 7.77 5.89 9.30
N ILE A 872 8.19 4.64 9.05
CA ILE A 872 9.57 4.21 9.29
C ILE A 872 10.56 5.00 8.42
N ILE A 873 10.23 5.20 7.15
CA ILE A 873 11.05 6.01 6.24
C ILE A 873 11.20 7.44 6.76
N LEU A 874 10.10 8.07 7.19
CA LEU A 874 10.12 9.41 7.78
C LEU A 874 11.07 9.50 8.98
N LEU A 875 11.06 8.50 9.87
CA LEU A 875 11.95 8.46 11.04
C LEU A 875 13.42 8.35 10.63
N ILE A 876 13.74 7.47 9.67
CA ILE A 876 15.11 7.27 9.18
C ILE A 876 15.64 8.54 8.54
N VAL A 877 14.87 9.16 7.63
CA VAL A 877 15.27 10.39 6.93
C VAL A 877 15.48 11.52 7.93
N THR A 878 14.54 11.70 8.88
CA THR A 878 14.64 12.73 9.91
C THR A 878 15.90 12.54 10.76
N ALA A 879 16.11 11.33 11.30
CA ALA A 879 17.30 11.01 12.09
C ALA A 879 18.58 11.29 11.30
N PHE A 880 18.63 10.85 10.04
CA PHE A 880 19.79 11.01 9.19
C PHE A 880 20.14 12.49 8.93
N ILE A 881 19.16 13.27 8.48
CA ILE A 881 19.31 14.70 8.19
C ILE A 881 19.76 15.47 9.43
N THR A 882 19.14 15.19 10.59
CA THR A 882 19.50 15.87 11.84
C THR A 882 20.92 15.55 12.28
N VAL A 883 21.39 14.31 12.13
CA VAL A 883 22.78 13.91 12.40
C VAL A 883 23.74 14.65 11.46
N ALA A 884 23.46 14.67 10.16
CA ALA A 884 24.30 15.37 9.18
C ALA A 884 24.43 16.88 9.47
N LEU A 885 23.33 17.54 9.81
CA LEU A 885 23.35 18.97 10.15
C LEU A 885 24.01 19.24 11.49
N THR A 886 23.85 18.35 12.47
CA THR A 886 24.58 18.41 13.75
C THR A 886 26.07 18.30 13.50
N TYR A 887 26.50 17.41 12.60
CA TYR A 887 27.90 17.29 12.23
C TYR A 887 28.45 18.57 11.61
N PHE A 888 27.78 19.13 10.59
CA PHE A 888 28.23 20.36 9.95
C PHE A 888 28.26 21.56 10.90
N GLN A 889 27.37 21.58 11.90
CA GLN A 889 27.41 22.57 12.97
C GLN A 889 28.65 22.43 13.83
N LEU A 890 28.95 21.21 14.30
CA LEU A 890 30.13 20.94 15.13
C LEU A 890 31.44 21.17 14.38
N ALA A 891 31.48 20.82 13.09
CA ALA A 891 32.62 21.09 12.21
C ALA A 891 32.84 22.59 11.96
N ALA A 892 31.83 23.43 12.19
CA ALA A 892 31.92 24.89 12.15
C ALA A 892 32.16 25.49 13.55
N GLU A 893 32.61 24.68 14.52
CA GLU A 893 32.98 25.10 15.88
C GLU A 893 31.81 25.69 16.69
N ASP A 894 30.56 25.36 16.31
CA ASP A 894 29.36 25.74 17.07
C ASP A 894 28.94 24.58 18.00
N HIS A 895 29.18 24.74 19.30
CA HIS A 895 28.82 23.77 20.34
C HIS A 895 27.33 23.77 20.74
N ALA A 896 26.51 24.70 20.26
CA ALA A 896 25.11 24.88 20.67
C ALA A 896 24.13 23.94 19.92
N TRP A 897 24.42 22.64 19.89
CA TRP A 897 23.72 21.67 19.04
C TRP A 897 22.41 21.12 19.66
N TRP A 898 22.26 21.13 21.00
CA TRP A 898 21.15 20.50 21.72
C TRP A 898 19.75 20.91 21.22
N TRP A 899 19.45 22.22 21.26
CA TRP A 899 18.17 22.75 20.78
C TRP A 899 18.08 22.70 19.26
N ARG A 900 19.17 22.97 18.55
CA ARG A 900 19.17 22.94 17.08
C ARG A 900 18.83 21.56 16.54
N ALA A 901 19.40 20.49 17.09
CA ALA A 901 19.08 19.11 16.69
C ALA A 901 17.59 18.79 16.89
N PHE A 902 17.02 19.21 18.03
CA PHE A 902 15.59 19.04 18.30
C PHE A 902 14.71 19.84 17.33
N LEU A 903 15.02 21.13 17.11
CA LEU A 903 14.27 22.01 16.22
C LEU A 903 14.36 21.58 14.76
N CYS A 904 15.55 21.15 14.30
CA CYS A 904 15.75 20.61 12.96
C CYS A 904 14.92 19.33 12.76
N GLY A 905 14.92 18.40 13.72
CA GLY A 905 14.10 17.19 13.65
C GLY A 905 12.60 17.49 13.63
N GLY A 906 12.16 18.42 14.48
CA GLY A 906 10.74 18.79 14.57
C GLY A 906 10.22 19.60 13.39
N SER A 907 11.09 20.33 12.69
CA SER A 907 10.73 21.28 11.62
C SER A 907 9.84 20.68 10.52
N THR A 908 9.92 19.38 10.25
CA THR A 908 9.01 18.66 9.33
C THR A 908 7.54 18.91 9.65
N GLY A 909 7.17 19.01 10.94
CA GLY A 909 5.80 19.34 11.36
C GLY A 909 5.30 20.69 10.85
N LEU A 910 6.19 21.67 10.68
CA LEU A 910 5.87 22.98 10.11
C LEU A 910 5.58 22.90 8.61
N PHE A 911 6.34 22.07 7.89
CA PHE A 911 6.09 21.82 6.46
C PHE A 911 4.76 21.10 6.23
N ILE A 912 4.43 20.12 7.08
CA ILE A 912 3.13 19.46 7.07
C ILE A 912 2.01 20.50 7.29
N TYR A 913 2.19 21.43 8.22
CA TYR A 913 1.22 22.52 8.44
C TYR A 913 1.11 23.47 7.24
N GLY A 914 2.23 23.83 6.60
CA GLY A 914 2.23 24.58 5.35
C GLY A 914 1.49 23.86 4.23
N TYR A 915 1.63 22.54 4.13
CA TYR A 915 0.86 21.72 3.20
C TYR A 915 -0.64 21.71 3.51
N CYS A 916 -1.04 21.85 4.78
CA CYS A 916 -2.46 21.99 5.15
C CYS A 916 -3.09 23.22 4.49
N LEU A 917 -2.36 24.34 4.39
CA LEU A 917 -2.83 25.53 3.68
C LEU A 917 -3.01 25.25 2.18
N TYR A 918 -2.03 24.61 1.53
CA TYR A 918 -2.14 24.23 0.12
C TYR A 918 -3.32 23.27 -0.12
N TYR A 919 -3.46 22.24 0.72
CA TYR A 919 -4.53 21.26 0.58
C TYR A 919 -5.91 21.92 0.74
N TYR A 920 -6.09 22.75 1.76
CA TYR A 920 -7.35 23.41 2.05
C TYR A 920 -7.80 24.31 0.88
N TYR A 921 -6.93 25.16 0.36
CA TYR A 921 -7.30 26.16 -0.66
C TYR A 921 -7.20 25.66 -2.11
N ALA A 922 -6.28 24.75 -2.42
CA ALA A 922 -5.99 24.37 -3.81
C ALA A 922 -6.52 22.97 -4.19
N ARG A 923 -6.91 22.15 -3.22
CA ARG A 923 -7.28 20.73 -3.47
C ARG A 923 -8.60 20.30 -2.86
N SER A 924 -9.02 20.90 -1.74
CA SER A 924 -10.29 20.56 -1.11
C SER A 924 -11.38 21.57 -1.45
N ASP A 925 -12.62 21.09 -1.56
CA ASP A 925 -13.82 21.93 -1.71
C ASP A 925 -14.40 22.36 -0.34
N MET A 926 -13.65 22.16 0.76
CA MET A 926 -14.09 22.51 2.11
C MET A 926 -14.25 24.02 2.27
N ASN A 927 -15.35 24.44 2.89
CA ASN A 927 -15.66 25.85 3.10
C ASN A 927 -16.37 26.09 4.44
N GLY A 928 -16.56 27.34 4.82
CA GLY A 928 -17.30 27.72 6.01
C GLY A 928 -16.48 27.68 7.32
N PHE A 929 -16.83 28.60 8.23
CA PHE A 929 -16.05 28.88 9.44
C PHE A 929 -15.87 27.68 10.37
N MET A 930 -16.92 26.86 10.55
CA MET A 930 -16.85 25.68 11.40
C MET A 930 -15.83 24.66 10.84
N GLN A 931 -15.95 24.30 9.55
CA GLN A 931 -15.03 23.36 8.91
C GLN A 931 -13.59 23.89 8.89
N THR A 932 -13.39 25.19 8.58
CA THR A 932 -12.06 25.83 8.63
C THR A 932 -11.44 25.72 10.02
N SER A 933 -12.21 26.05 11.07
CA SER A 933 -11.74 26.02 12.46
C SER A 933 -11.35 24.60 12.87
N PHE A 934 -12.20 23.60 12.59
CA PHE A 934 -11.94 22.20 12.92
C PHE A 934 -10.71 21.65 12.20
N PHE A 935 -10.60 21.89 10.90
CA PHE A 935 -9.47 21.46 10.10
C PHE A 935 -8.16 22.05 10.62
N PHE A 936 -8.03 23.38 10.68
CA PHE A 936 -6.78 24.02 11.09
C PHE A 936 -6.48 23.83 12.59
N GLY A 937 -7.49 23.76 13.44
CA GLY A 937 -7.32 23.54 14.88
C GLY A 937 -6.74 22.16 15.17
N TYR A 938 -7.38 21.08 14.71
CA TYR A 938 -6.87 19.73 14.94
C TYR A 938 -5.57 19.47 14.17
N MET A 939 -5.42 20.00 12.95
CA MET A 939 -4.16 19.86 12.22
C MET A 939 -3.00 20.59 12.90
N ALA A 940 -3.23 21.75 13.54
CA ALA A 940 -2.20 22.41 14.34
C ALA A 940 -1.73 21.52 15.50
N CYS A 941 -2.66 20.85 16.21
CA CYS A 941 -2.32 19.91 17.28
C CYS A 941 -1.55 18.69 16.75
N ILE A 942 -1.97 18.12 15.63
CA ILE A 942 -1.28 16.98 14.99
C ILE A 942 0.13 17.38 14.56
N CYS A 943 0.28 18.50 13.85
CA CYS A 943 1.58 19.03 13.42
C CYS A 943 2.51 19.34 14.61
N TYR A 944 1.97 19.89 15.70
CA TYR A 944 2.72 20.10 16.94
C TYR A 944 3.17 18.78 17.58
N GLY A 945 2.31 17.75 17.55
CA GLY A 945 2.67 16.40 17.98
C GLY A 945 3.80 15.81 17.15
N PHE A 946 3.73 15.92 15.82
CA PHE A 946 4.82 15.53 14.91
C PHE A 946 6.12 16.30 15.19
N PHE A 947 6.02 17.60 15.48
CA PHE A 947 7.17 18.43 15.83
C PHE A 947 7.90 17.90 17.08
N LEU A 948 7.17 17.60 18.16
CA LEU A 948 7.75 17.06 19.40
C LEU A 948 8.32 15.65 19.20
N MET A 949 7.61 14.79 18.48
CA MET A 949 8.01 13.42 18.21
C MET A 949 9.28 13.36 17.34
N LEU A 950 9.27 14.01 16.18
CA LEU A 950 10.39 14.02 15.26
C LEU A 950 11.59 14.81 15.81
N GLY A 951 11.34 15.86 16.61
CA GLY A 951 12.39 16.56 17.35
C GLY A 951 13.09 15.66 18.37
N THR A 952 12.33 14.80 19.06
CA THR A 952 12.90 13.81 19.99
C THR A 952 13.73 12.75 19.25
N VAL A 953 13.23 12.24 18.13
CA VAL A 953 13.94 11.26 17.28
C VAL A 953 15.25 11.86 16.78
N GLY A 954 15.20 13.08 16.22
CA GLY A 954 16.38 13.79 15.73
C GLY A 954 17.41 14.05 16.83
N PHE A 955 16.97 14.55 17.99
CA PHE A 955 17.88 14.77 19.12
C PHE A 955 18.52 13.47 19.63
N ARG A 956 17.77 12.38 19.76
CA ARG A 956 18.31 11.09 20.23
C ARG A 956 19.34 10.52 19.25
N ALA A 957 19.08 10.64 17.96
CA ALA A 957 20.02 10.24 16.91
C ALA A 957 21.30 11.09 16.96
N SER A 958 21.18 12.42 17.03
CA SER A 958 22.31 13.33 17.19
C SER A 958 23.10 13.07 18.48
N LEU A 959 22.44 12.83 19.62
CA LEU A 959 23.11 12.52 20.89
C LEU A 959 23.92 11.22 20.80
N PHE A 960 23.36 10.19 20.15
CA PHE A 960 24.08 8.94 19.91
C PHE A 960 25.32 9.17 19.04
N PHE A 961 25.18 9.92 17.95
CA PHE A 961 26.28 10.29 17.06
C PHE A 961 27.37 11.10 17.76
N VAL A 962 27.00 12.17 18.46
CA VAL A 962 27.94 13.03 19.20
C VAL A 962 28.69 12.22 20.26
N ARG A 963 28.00 11.37 21.02
CA ARG A 963 28.70 10.47 21.97
C ARG A 963 29.67 9.51 21.28
N HIS A 964 29.36 9.06 20.07
CA HIS A 964 30.22 8.16 19.32
C HIS A 964 31.52 8.85 18.86
N ILE A 965 31.42 10.03 18.24
CA ILE A 965 32.61 10.75 17.72
C ILE A 965 33.53 11.28 18.82
N TYR A 966 33.00 11.68 19.98
CA TYR A 966 33.82 12.17 21.09
C TYR A 966 34.36 11.04 21.98
N ARG A 967 33.81 9.82 21.91
CA ARG A 967 34.43 8.64 22.54
C ARG A 967 35.71 8.18 21.84
N SER A 968 35.86 8.50 20.55
CA SER A 968 37.08 8.17 19.80
C SER A 968 38.23 9.14 20.04
N ILE A 969 38.00 10.28 20.68
CA ILE A 969 39.09 11.19 21.09
C ILE A 969 39.77 10.59 22.31
N LYS A 970 41.07 10.26 22.19
CA LYS A 970 41.91 9.96 23.35
C LYS A 970 42.18 11.28 24.08
N CYS A 971 41.37 11.59 25.09
CA CYS A 971 41.69 12.67 26.01
C CYS A 971 42.63 12.10 27.08
N GLU A 972 43.87 12.60 27.16
CA GLU A 972 44.77 12.36 28.29
C GLU A 972 44.26 13.03 29.58
#